data_AF-A0AAV1AKK9-F1
#
_entry.id   AF-A0AAV1AKK9-F1
#
_cell.length_a   1.000
_cell.length_b   1.000
_cell.length_c   1.000
_cell.angle_alpha   90.00
_cell.angle_beta   90.00
_cell.angle_gamma   90.00
#
_symmetry.space_group_name_H-M   'P 1'
#
loop_
_entity.id
_entity.type
_entity.pdbx_description
1 polymer ?
#
loop_
_entity_poly.entity_id
_entity_poly.type
_entity_poly.pdbx_seq_one_letter_code
_entity_poly.pdbx_strand_id
1 'polypeptide(L)'
;MYRYKCRLMRQIRMCKDLKHLIYYRFNTGAVGKGPGCGFWAPMWRVWLFFLRGILPLLERWLGNLLARQFEGRHSKGVAKTVTKQRVESHFDLELQAAVMHDVLDVLDARPEGIKQNMTKNILQHLSEAWSCWKANIPWKVSSLPVPVENMVLRYVKSKADWWTNVAHYNRERIRGATVDKTVCRKNLGRLTRLWLKAEQEHQHNYLKDGPYVTPEEAVAIYTTTVHWLESRKFSPIPFPPLSYKHDTKLLILALERLKESYSVAVRLNQLQREELGLIEQPYDNPHEALSRIKRHLLTQRAFKEVRIEFMDLYSYLIPVYEIEPLEKITDAYLDQYLWYEGDKRHLFPNWIKPADSEPPPLLVYKWCQGINNLQGIWDTGDSQCVVMLQTKFEKFFEKIDLTMSNRLLRLVLDHNIADYVAAKNNVVLSYKDMSHTNSHGLIRGLQFASFVVQYYGLVLDLLLLGLTRASEIAVPLQMPNEFITYWDTKVETRNPIRLYSRYIDRVHILFRFIHEEARDLIQRYLTEHPDPNNENMVGYNNKKCWARGARMRLMKHDVNLGRSVFWDMKNHLPQSITTLEWENSFVSVYSKDNPSLLFSMCGFEVRILPKIRVTQEAFSNTRGGVWNLQNEQTKERTAVAFLRVDGKHMKVFENCVRQILLSSGSTTFTKIVNKWNTALIGLMTYFREATVHTQELLDLLVKCENKIQTIKIGLNSKMPSRFPPVIFYTPKEIGGLGMLSMGHILIPQSDLRYSQQTDVGVTHFKSGMSHEEDQLIPNLYRYIQPWESEFVDSQRVWAEYALKRQEAQAQNARLTLEDLEDSWDRGTPRINTLFQKDRHTLAYDKGWRVRTDFKQYLLCYY
;
A
#
# COMPACT_ATOMS: atom_id res chain seq x y z
N MET A 1 16.34 -22.15 -40.26
CA MET A 1 16.89 -20.78 -40.38
C MET A 1 16.39 -19.81 -39.29
N TYR A 2 15.09 -19.72 -39.00
CA TYR A 2 14.58 -18.75 -38.00
C TYR A 2 15.16 -18.93 -36.58
N ARG A 3 15.56 -20.16 -36.20
CA ARG A 3 16.24 -20.44 -34.93
C ARG A 3 17.58 -19.69 -34.80
N TYR A 4 18.35 -19.64 -35.89
CA TYR A 4 19.66 -18.98 -35.93
C TYR A 4 19.55 -17.48 -36.25
N LYS A 5 18.47 -17.05 -36.92
CA LYS A 5 18.18 -15.64 -37.19
C LYS A 5 16.67 -15.38 -37.14
N CYS A 6 16.18 -14.98 -35.96
CA CYS A 6 14.75 -14.77 -35.72
C CYS A 6 14.12 -13.69 -36.61
N ARG A 7 14.91 -12.70 -37.09
CA ARG A 7 14.44 -11.66 -38.03
C ARG A 7 13.84 -12.24 -39.32
N LEU A 8 14.20 -13.48 -39.68
CA LEU A 8 13.60 -14.22 -40.81
C LEU A 8 12.08 -14.40 -40.69
N MET A 9 11.52 -14.31 -39.48
CA MET A 9 10.07 -14.30 -39.27
C MET A 9 9.35 -13.20 -40.05
N ARG A 10 10.05 -12.13 -40.46
CA ARG A 10 9.49 -11.12 -41.39
C ARG A 10 9.16 -11.74 -42.75
N GLN A 11 10.11 -12.43 -43.37
CA GLN A 11 9.93 -13.09 -44.66
C GLN A 11 8.89 -14.21 -44.58
N ILE A 12 8.93 -15.03 -43.52
CA ILE A 12 7.96 -16.11 -43.33
C ILE A 12 6.54 -15.56 -43.23
N ARG A 13 6.32 -14.46 -42.48
CA ARG A 13 5.01 -13.80 -42.40
C ARG A 13 4.58 -13.26 -43.76
N MET A 14 5.45 -12.54 -44.46
CA MET A 14 5.17 -12.02 -45.80
C MET A 14 4.79 -13.12 -46.80
N CYS A 15 5.47 -14.27 -46.78
CA CYS A 15 5.11 -15.41 -47.64
C CYS A 15 3.74 -16.01 -47.26
N LYS A 16 3.37 -16.02 -45.97
CA LYS A 16 2.02 -16.42 -45.55
C LYS A 16 0.96 -15.44 -46.03
N ASP A 17 1.23 -14.14 -45.92
CA ASP A 17 0.30 -13.09 -46.39
C ASP A 17 0.08 -13.21 -47.91
N LEU A 18 1.16 -13.40 -48.69
CA LEU A 18 1.09 -13.69 -50.12
C LEU A 18 0.34 -14.99 -50.42
N LYS A 19 0.55 -16.04 -49.63
CA LYS A 19 -0.21 -17.29 -49.76
C LYS A 19 -1.71 -17.04 -49.62
N HIS A 20 -2.13 -16.30 -48.58
CA HIS A 20 -3.54 -15.96 -48.38
C HIS A 20 -4.08 -15.17 -49.56
N LEU A 21 -3.39 -14.11 -50.00
CA LEU A 21 -3.79 -13.29 -51.14
C LEU A 21 -3.97 -14.11 -52.43
N ILE A 22 -3.00 -14.98 -52.75
CA ILE A 22 -3.03 -15.83 -53.94
C ILE A 22 -4.15 -16.86 -53.84
N TYR A 23 -4.28 -17.53 -52.69
CA TYR A 23 -5.23 -18.64 -52.53
C TYR A 23 -6.67 -18.17 -52.53
N TYR A 24 -6.98 -17.01 -51.93
CA TYR A 24 -8.33 -16.43 -51.98
C TYR A 24 -8.75 -16.03 -53.39
N ARG A 25 -7.79 -15.72 -54.28
CA ARG A 25 -8.06 -15.39 -55.68
C ARG A 25 -8.04 -16.62 -56.60
N PHE A 26 -7.24 -17.63 -56.27
CA PHE A 26 -7.06 -18.83 -57.09
C PHE A 26 -8.15 -19.88 -56.81
N ASN A 27 -8.53 -20.07 -55.55
CA ASN A 27 -9.55 -21.05 -55.14
C ASN A 27 -10.96 -20.41 -55.18
N THR A 28 -11.37 -19.92 -56.35
CA THR A 28 -12.69 -19.31 -56.59
C THR A 28 -13.41 -20.00 -57.74
N GLY A 29 -14.74 -20.10 -57.69
CA GLY A 29 -15.54 -20.75 -58.73
C GLY A 29 -15.45 -22.27 -58.67
N ALA A 30 -15.17 -22.93 -59.78
CA ALA A 30 -15.08 -24.39 -59.88
C ALA A 30 -13.85 -24.99 -59.16
N VAL A 31 -12.83 -24.17 -58.86
CA VAL A 31 -11.60 -24.61 -58.18
C VAL A 31 -11.81 -24.55 -56.67
N GLY A 32 -11.98 -25.72 -56.05
CA GLY A 32 -12.17 -25.87 -54.61
C GLY A 32 -10.89 -25.69 -53.78
N LYS A 33 -11.02 -25.82 -52.44
CA LYS A 33 -9.87 -25.83 -51.52
C LYS A 33 -9.06 -27.11 -51.73
N GLY A 34 -7.87 -27.00 -52.29
CA GLY A 34 -6.97 -28.13 -52.51
C GLY A 34 -5.50 -27.72 -52.70
N PRO A 35 -4.58 -28.68 -52.85
CA PRO A 35 -3.14 -28.42 -52.98
C PRO A 35 -2.70 -27.87 -54.35
N GLY A 36 -3.61 -27.74 -55.33
CA GLY A 36 -3.29 -27.47 -56.74
C GLY A 36 -2.78 -26.06 -57.10
N CYS A 37 -2.54 -25.16 -56.15
CA CYS A 37 -2.06 -23.81 -56.44
C CYS A 37 -0.53 -23.76 -56.61
N GLY A 38 -0.07 -23.67 -57.86
CA GLY A 38 1.36 -23.63 -58.22
C GLY A 38 1.99 -22.24 -58.39
N PHE A 39 1.33 -21.15 -57.97
CA PHE A 39 1.82 -19.78 -58.22
C PHE A 39 2.87 -19.33 -57.19
N TRP A 40 4.09 -19.87 -57.29
CA TRP A 40 5.17 -19.68 -56.31
C TRP A 40 6.05 -18.44 -56.53
N ALA A 41 5.98 -17.80 -57.70
CA ALA A 41 6.89 -16.72 -58.10
C ALA A 41 6.97 -15.54 -57.10
N PRO A 42 5.85 -15.04 -56.50
CA PRO A 42 5.93 -13.98 -55.50
C PRO A 42 6.71 -14.39 -54.24
N MET A 43 6.52 -15.63 -53.76
CA MET A 43 7.22 -16.13 -52.59
C MET A 43 8.71 -16.34 -52.88
N TRP A 44 9.05 -16.83 -54.07
CA TRP A 44 10.45 -17.00 -54.50
C TRP A 44 11.21 -15.66 -54.51
N ARG A 45 10.60 -14.58 -55.01
CA ARG A 45 11.20 -13.24 -54.97
C ARG A 45 11.52 -12.77 -53.55
N VAL A 46 10.64 -13.03 -52.58
CA VAL A 46 10.89 -12.70 -51.17
C VAL A 46 12.16 -13.39 -50.66
N TRP A 47 12.37 -14.64 -51.03
CA TRP A 47 13.57 -15.40 -50.65
C TRP A 47 14.82 -14.93 -51.37
N LEU A 48 14.74 -14.52 -52.64
CA LEU A 48 15.88 -13.90 -53.34
C LEU A 48 16.33 -12.60 -52.69
N PHE A 49 15.40 -11.72 -52.31
CA PHE A 49 15.76 -10.49 -51.61
C PHE A 49 16.33 -10.75 -50.22
N PHE A 50 15.86 -11.80 -49.55
CA PHE A 50 16.49 -12.26 -48.32
C PHE A 50 17.94 -12.72 -48.56
N LEU A 51 18.18 -13.52 -49.60
CA LEU A 51 19.53 -13.99 -49.96
C LEU A 51 20.45 -12.81 -50.26
N ARG A 52 19.99 -11.84 -51.05
CA ARG A 52 20.73 -10.60 -51.33
C ARG A 52 21.20 -9.89 -50.04
N GLY A 53 20.34 -9.81 -49.03
CA GLY A 53 20.67 -9.14 -47.76
C GLY A 53 21.46 -10.00 -46.77
N ILE A 54 21.40 -11.34 -46.87
CA ILE A 54 22.10 -12.25 -45.95
C ILE A 54 23.51 -12.59 -46.40
N LEU A 55 23.77 -12.57 -47.71
CA LEU A 55 25.08 -12.89 -48.31
C LEU A 55 26.25 -12.13 -47.66
N PRO A 56 26.28 -10.78 -47.61
CA PRO A 56 27.42 -10.06 -47.01
C PRO A 56 27.58 -10.36 -45.51
N LEU A 57 26.49 -10.72 -44.84
CA LEU A 57 26.49 -11.08 -43.43
C LEU A 57 27.10 -12.46 -43.21
N LEU A 58 26.76 -13.43 -44.07
CA LEU A 58 27.33 -14.77 -44.05
C LEU A 58 28.78 -14.78 -44.50
N GLU A 59 29.14 -14.04 -45.55
CA GLU A 59 30.53 -13.88 -45.99
C GLU A 59 31.41 -13.40 -44.85
N ARG A 60 30.99 -12.35 -44.12
CA ARG A 60 31.73 -11.88 -42.95
C ARG A 60 31.78 -12.91 -41.82
N TRP A 61 30.68 -13.58 -41.51
CA TRP A 61 30.63 -14.55 -40.42
C TRP A 61 31.44 -15.81 -40.71
N LEU A 62 31.33 -16.35 -41.93
CA LEU A 62 32.09 -17.50 -42.39
C LEU A 62 33.57 -17.13 -42.58
N GLY A 63 33.88 -15.96 -43.13
CA GLY A 63 35.24 -15.43 -43.22
C GLY A 63 35.90 -15.36 -41.84
N ASN A 64 35.23 -14.74 -40.85
CA ASN A 64 35.73 -14.69 -39.47
C ASN A 64 35.85 -16.08 -38.83
N LEU A 65 34.94 -17.01 -39.16
CA LEU A 65 34.98 -18.38 -38.64
C LEU A 65 36.19 -19.14 -39.20
N LEU A 66 36.42 -19.05 -40.51
CA LEU A 66 37.53 -19.69 -41.21
C LEU A 66 38.87 -19.07 -40.78
N ALA A 67 38.98 -17.74 -40.76
CA ALA A 67 40.17 -17.05 -40.26
C ALA A 67 40.51 -17.52 -38.84
N ARG A 68 39.52 -17.56 -37.93
CA ARG A 68 39.74 -18.06 -36.56
C ARG A 68 40.11 -19.55 -36.52
N GLN A 69 39.66 -20.36 -37.47
CA GLN A 69 39.97 -21.79 -37.54
C GLN A 69 41.40 -22.04 -38.02
N PHE A 70 41.86 -21.27 -39.01
CA PHE A 70 43.18 -21.45 -39.64
C PHE A 70 44.28 -20.62 -38.97
N GLU A 71 44.00 -19.38 -38.60
CA GLU A 71 44.97 -18.45 -37.99
C GLU A 71 44.96 -18.53 -36.45
N GLY A 72 43.97 -19.21 -35.87
CA GLY A 72 43.78 -19.29 -34.43
C GLY A 72 43.11 -18.05 -33.82
N ARG A 73 42.87 -18.09 -32.50
CA ARG A 73 42.25 -16.97 -31.77
C ARG A 73 43.31 -16.09 -31.09
N HIS A 74 43.35 -14.81 -31.45
CA HIS A 74 44.12 -13.79 -30.72
C HIS A 74 43.59 -13.61 -29.29
N SER A 75 44.36 -14.02 -28.28
CA SER A 75 43.91 -14.06 -26.87
C SER A 75 43.83 -12.68 -26.20
N LYS A 76 44.62 -11.70 -26.65
CA LYS A 76 44.67 -10.32 -26.12
C LYS A 76 44.62 -9.23 -27.21
N GLY A 77 44.26 -9.57 -28.45
CA GLY A 77 44.33 -8.63 -29.58
C GLY A 77 43.28 -7.52 -29.58
N VAL A 78 42.15 -7.69 -28.87
CA VAL A 78 41.07 -6.69 -28.80
C VAL A 78 40.75 -6.38 -27.35
N ALA A 79 40.85 -5.10 -26.98
CA ALA A 79 40.44 -4.61 -25.66
C ALA A 79 38.96 -4.92 -25.42
N LYS A 80 38.65 -5.55 -24.28
CA LYS A 80 37.27 -5.91 -23.96
C LYS A 80 36.52 -4.66 -23.51
N THR A 81 35.39 -4.37 -24.15
CA THR A 81 34.52 -3.25 -23.74
C THR A 81 33.90 -3.48 -22.36
N VAL A 82 33.71 -2.38 -21.62
CA VAL A 82 33.04 -2.40 -20.31
C VAL A 82 31.53 -2.52 -20.54
N THR A 83 31.04 -3.76 -20.45
CA THR A 83 29.60 -4.05 -20.52
C THR A 83 28.97 -4.01 -19.13
N LYS A 84 27.64 -4.04 -19.04
CA LYS A 84 26.85 -3.96 -17.79
C LYS A 84 27.38 -4.82 -16.64
N GLN A 85 27.89 -6.02 -16.92
CA GLN A 85 28.40 -6.95 -15.92
C GLN A 85 29.71 -6.47 -15.26
N ARG A 86 30.49 -5.62 -15.93
CA ARG A 86 31.84 -5.21 -15.51
C ARG A 86 31.92 -3.77 -15.01
N VAL A 87 30.81 -3.02 -15.04
CA VAL A 87 30.79 -1.61 -14.65
C VAL A 87 31.30 -1.39 -13.22
N GLU A 88 30.81 -2.18 -12.26
CA GLU A 88 31.23 -2.04 -10.85
C GLU A 88 32.71 -2.42 -10.66
N SER A 89 33.15 -3.54 -11.26
CA SER A 89 34.55 -3.98 -11.15
C SER A 89 35.54 -3.04 -11.84
N HIS A 90 35.14 -2.44 -12.97
CA HIS A 90 35.95 -1.46 -13.68
C HIS A 90 36.09 -0.17 -12.90
N PHE A 91 34.99 0.31 -12.30
CA PHE A 91 35.02 1.49 -11.44
C PHE A 91 35.97 1.29 -10.26
N ASP A 92 35.93 0.12 -9.60
CA ASP A 92 36.86 -0.19 -8.51
C ASP A 92 38.33 -0.24 -8.99
N LEU A 93 38.58 -0.75 -10.21
CA LEU A 93 39.91 -0.79 -10.80
C LEU A 93 40.46 0.61 -11.12
N GLU A 94 39.64 1.48 -11.71
CA GLU A 94 40.00 2.87 -12.00
C GLU A 94 40.23 3.67 -10.72
N LEU A 95 39.38 3.46 -9.69
CA LEU A 95 39.54 4.08 -8.39
C LEU A 95 40.86 3.67 -7.73
N GLN A 96 41.19 2.38 -7.74
CA GLN A 96 42.46 1.89 -7.19
C GLN A 96 43.66 2.46 -7.96
N ALA A 97 43.59 2.54 -9.29
CA ALA A 97 44.63 3.15 -10.10
C ALA A 97 44.82 4.64 -9.76
N ALA A 98 43.73 5.41 -9.65
CA ALA A 98 43.79 6.82 -9.28
C ALA A 98 44.40 7.03 -7.89
N VAL A 99 43.98 6.24 -6.90
CA VAL A 99 44.56 6.30 -5.54
C VAL A 99 46.05 5.95 -5.58
N MET A 100 46.47 4.96 -6.38
CA MET A 100 47.88 4.60 -6.49
C MET A 100 48.72 5.74 -7.06
N HIS A 101 48.20 6.51 -8.02
CA HIS A 101 48.87 7.71 -8.54
C HIS A 101 49.03 8.78 -7.44
N ASP A 102 47.95 9.17 -6.78
CA ASP A 102 47.98 10.17 -5.71
C ASP A 102 48.88 9.74 -4.53
N VAL A 103 48.92 8.43 -4.21
CA VAL A 103 49.80 7.88 -3.16
C VAL A 103 51.27 8.00 -3.53
N LEU A 104 51.63 7.77 -4.80
CA LEU A 104 53.01 7.89 -5.25
C LEU A 104 53.48 9.35 -5.12
N ASP A 105 52.66 10.30 -5.54
CA ASP A 105 52.94 11.74 -5.44
C ASP A 105 53.11 12.19 -3.97
N VAL A 106 52.29 11.67 -3.05
CA VAL A 106 52.40 11.96 -1.60
C VAL A 106 53.63 11.29 -0.95
N LEU A 107 54.09 10.16 -1.49
CA LEU A 107 55.21 9.38 -0.96
C LEU A 107 56.55 9.64 -1.66
N ASP A 108 56.63 10.63 -2.55
CA ASP A 108 57.77 10.82 -3.46
C ASP A 108 59.13 10.90 -2.77
N ALA A 109 59.19 11.43 -1.55
CA ALA A 109 60.40 11.56 -0.73
C ALA A 109 60.88 10.27 -0.01
N ARG A 110 60.27 9.09 -0.23
CA ARG A 110 60.63 7.83 0.46
C ARG A 110 61.35 6.79 -0.43
N PRO A 111 62.18 5.88 0.13
CA PRO A 111 62.83 4.80 -0.61
C PRO A 111 61.85 3.83 -1.29
N GLU A 112 62.20 3.30 -2.47
CA GLU A 112 61.32 2.51 -3.34
C GLU A 112 60.73 1.24 -2.68
N GLY A 113 61.48 0.54 -1.84
CA GLY A 113 61.00 -0.65 -1.12
C GLY A 113 59.97 -0.33 -0.02
N ILE A 114 60.00 0.88 0.54
CA ILE A 114 59.05 1.37 1.54
C ILE A 114 57.75 1.83 0.86
N LYS A 115 57.85 2.42 -0.34
CA LYS A 115 56.71 2.88 -1.16
C LYS A 115 55.72 1.74 -1.43
N GLN A 116 56.19 0.60 -1.96
CA GLN A 116 55.30 -0.52 -2.33
C GLN A 116 54.51 -1.11 -1.15
N ASN A 117 55.15 -1.25 0.02
CA ASN A 117 54.49 -1.77 1.22
C ASN A 117 53.48 -0.77 1.79
N MET A 118 53.82 0.53 1.77
CA MET A 118 52.88 1.58 2.20
C MET A 118 51.68 1.70 1.25
N THR A 119 51.87 1.60 -0.07
CA THR A 119 50.76 1.62 -1.03
C THR A 119 49.77 0.50 -0.76
N LYS A 120 50.23 -0.73 -0.50
CA LYS A 120 49.35 -1.86 -0.14
C LYS A 120 48.56 -1.58 1.15
N ASN A 121 49.22 -1.08 2.19
CA ASN A 121 48.57 -0.75 3.46
C ASN A 121 47.55 0.39 3.31
N ILE A 122 47.85 1.42 2.52
CA ILE A 122 46.93 2.53 2.24
C ILE A 122 45.69 2.02 1.48
N LEU A 123 45.85 1.11 0.51
CA LEU A 123 44.71 0.49 -0.19
C LEU A 123 43.85 -0.39 0.74
N GLN A 124 44.46 -1.04 1.73
CA GLN A 124 43.71 -1.75 2.79
C GLN A 124 42.92 -0.74 3.64
N HIS A 125 43.54 0.36 4.08
CA HIS A 125 42.85 1.43 4.80
C HIS A 125 41.71 2.06 3.99
N LEU A 126 41.87 2.25 2.68
CA LEU A 126 40.81 2.71 1.78
C LEU A 126 39.63 1.73 1.75
N SER A 127 39.93 0.43 1.65
CA SER A 127 38.91 -0.63 1.63
C SER A 127 38.17 -0.76 2.96
N GLU A 128 38.89 -0.58 4.07
CA GLU A 128 38.31 -0.58 5.42
C GLU A 128 37.47 0.68 5.65
N ALA A 129 37.99 1.87 5.32
CA ALA A 129 37.25 3.13 5.41
C ALA A 129 35.94 3.10 4.61
N TRP A 130 35.94 2.46 3.43
CA TRP A 130 34.73 2.22 2.65
C TRP A 130 33.74 1.27 3.34
N SER A 131 34.25 0.23 4.03
CA SER A 131 33.42 -0.69 4.80
C SER A 131 32.82 0.00 6.03
N CYS A 132 33.61 0.76 6.79
CA CYS A 132 33.16 1.60 7.89
C CYS A 132 32.09 2.60 7.43
N TRP A 133 32.29 3.26 6.29
CA TRP A 133 31.29 4.19 5.73
C TRP A 133 29.97 3.48 5.44
N LYS A 134 29.97 2.29 4.84
CA LYS A 134 28.73 1.52 4.60
C LYS A 134 28.05 1.07 5.89
N ALA A 135 28.81 0.76 6.93
CA ALA A 135 28.32 0.34 8.25
C ALA A 135 27.94 1.54 9.15
N ASN A 136 28.21 2.77 8.71
CA ASN A 136 28.11 3.99 9.50
C ASN A 136 28.95 3.99 10.79
N ILE A 137 30.09 3.31 10.74
CA ILE A 137 31.06 3.31 11.84
C ILE A 137 32.03 4.47 11.61
N PRO A 138 32.32 5.31 12.62
CA PRO A 138 33.31 6.36 12.50
C PRO A 138 34.69 5.73 12.27
N TRP A 139 35.26 5.99 11.09
CA TRP A 139 36.60 5.53 10.77
C TRP A 139 37.62 6.54 11.28
N LYS A 140 38.37 6.18 12.33
CA LYS A 140 39.51 6.93 12.82
C LYS A 140 40.64 5.97 13.16
N VAL A 141 41.80 6.18 12.53
CA VAL A 141 42.99 5.37 12.75
C VAL A 141 44.00 6.18 13.56
N SER A 142 44.37 5.67 14.72
CA SER A 142 45.45 6.26 15.54
C SER A 142 46.74 6.25 14.73
N SER A 143 47.47 7.37 14.70
CA SER A 143 48.79 7.55 14.05
C SER A 143 48.85 7.54 12.51
N LEU A 144 47.72 7.68 11.79
CA LEU A 144 47.75 7.86 10.33
C LEU A 144 48.15 9.31 9.95
N PRO A 145 49.03 9.53 8.96
CA PRO A 145 49.34 10.88 8.49
C PRO A 145 48.10 11.59 7.93
N VAL A 146 47.87 12.83 8.36
CA VAL A 146 46.71 13.66 7.95
C VAL A 146 46.55 13.77 6.42
N PRO A 147 47.61 13.93 5.61
CA PRO A 147 47.47 13.95 4.15
C PRO A 147 46.90 12.65 3.59
N VAL A 148 47.31 11.49 4.14
CA VAL A 148 46.82 10.16 3.73
C VAL A 148 45.37 9.96 4.20
N GLU A 149 45.05 10.40 5.41
CA GLU A 149 43.68 10.37 5.94
C GLU A 149 42.73 11.18 5.04
N ASN A 150 43.08 12.43 4.71
CA ASN A 150 42.29 13.29 3.84
C ASN A 150 42.13 12.72 2.42
N MET A 151 43.19 12.13 1.87
CA MET A 151 43.15 11.46 0.57
C MET A 151 42.16 10.28 0.60
N VAL A 152 42.24 9.41 1.62
CA VAL A 152 41.30 8.29 1.79
C VAL A 152 39.87 8.80 1.92
N LEU A 153 39.61 9.80 2.75
CA LEU A 153 38.29 10.39 2.93
C LEU A 153 37.72 10.99 1.63
N ARG A 154 38.56 11.66 0.82
CA ARG A 154 38.18 12.20 -0.49
C ARG A 154 37.70 11.10 -1.43
N TYR A 155 38.44 10.01 -1.55
CA TYR A 155 38.06 8.90 -2.44
C TYR A 155 36.88 8.08 -1.90
N VAL A 156 36.77 7.91 -0.58
CA VAL A 156 35.59 7.29 0.04
C VAL A 156 34.34 8.14 -0.23
N LYS A 157 34.42 9.46 -0.14
CA LYS A 157 33.32 10.37 -0.50
C LYS A 157 32.96 10.26 -1.98
N SER A 158 33.94 10.31 -2.88
CA SER A 158 33.69 10.13 -4.32
C SER A 158 32.99 8.80 -4.63
N LYS A 159 33.39 7.71 -3.97
CA LYS A 159 32.77 6.39 -4.10
C LYS A 159 31.36 6.37 -3.50
N ALA A 160 31.14 7.05 -2.38
CA ALA A 160 29.83 7.20 -1.74
C ALA A 160 28.84 7.95 -2.64
N ASP A 161 29.26 9.04 -3.28
CA ASP A 161 28.44 9.84 -4.19
C ASP A 161 28.02 8.99 -5.40
N TRP A 162 28.98 8.30 -6.03
CA TRP A 162 28.69 7.36 -7.11
C TRP A 162 27.71 6.26 -6.67
N TRP A 163 27.94 5.65 -5.51
CA TRP A 163 27.12 4.55 -5.01
C TRP A 163 25.67 4.97 -4.71
N THR A 164 25.50 6.18 -4.16
CA THR A 164 24.21 6.79 -3.83
C THR A 164 23.45 7.21 -5.08
N ASN A 165 24.12 7.87 -6.02
CA ASN A 165 23.54 8.25 -7.32
C ASN A 165 23.05 7.03 -8.11
N VAL A 166 23.84 5.94 -8.12
CA VAL A 166 23.43 4.67 -8.75
C VAL A 166 22.25 4.03 -8.01
N ALA A 167 22.14 4.18 -6.69
CA ALA A 167 20.99 3.70 -5.93
C ALA A 167 19.71 4.45 -6.32
N HIS A 168 19.74 5.80 -6.35
CA HIS A 168 18.61 6.63 -6.77
C HIS A 168 18.21 6.38 -8.22
N TYR A 169 19.17 6.37 -9.15
CA TYR A 169 18.90 6.10 -10.57
C TYR A 169 18.22 4.74 -10.77
N ASN A 170 18.74 3.68 -10.12
CA ASN A 170 18.12 2.37 -10.22
C ASN A 170 16.75 2.32 -9.51
N ARG A 171 16.53 3.09 -8.43
CA ARG A 171 15.24 3.13 -7.75
C ARG A 171 14.17 3.74 -8.64
N GLU A 172 14.50 4.82 -9.35
CA GLU A 172 13.58 5.44 -10.28
C GLU A 172 13.30 4.54 -11.50
N ARG A 173 14.32 3.81 -11.97
CA ARG A 173 14.10 2.78 -12.99
C ARG A 173 13.24 1.63 -12.53
N ILE A 174 13.36 1.18 -11.28
CA ILE A 174 12.49 0.14 -10.71
C ILE A 174 11.05 0.65 -10.64
N ARG A 175 10.79 1.94 -10.46
CA ARG A 175 9.43 2.49 -10.49
C ARG A 175 8.80 2.44 -11.89
N GLY A 176 9.57 2.70 -12.95
CA GLY A 176 9.04 2.87 -14.31
C GLY A 176 9.35 1.78 -15.34
N ALA A 177 10.27 0.86 -15.07
CA ALA A 177 10.75 -0.10 -16.07
C ALA A 177 10.96 -1.52 -15.51
N THR A 178 11.05 -2.48 -16.43
CA THR A 178 11.47 -3.85 -16.09
C THR A 178 12.97 -3.87 -15.84
N VAL A 179 13.35 -4.26 -14.62
CA VAL A 179 14.73 -4.30 -14.16
C VAL A 179 15.09 -5.74 -13.76
N ASP A 180 16.36 -6.11 -13.92
CA ASP A 180 16.84 -7.45 -13.53
C ASP A 180 16.69 -7.68 -12.02
N LYS A 181 16.31 -8.89 -11.65
CA LYS A 181 16.12 -9.31 -10.25
C LYS A 181 17.33 -9.02 -9.35
N THR A 182 18.55 -9.17 -9.87
CA THR A 182 19.79 -8.91 -9.14
C THR A 182 19.96 -7.43 -8.81
N VAL A 183 19.54 -6.53 -9.72
CA VAL A 183 19.60 -5.09 -9.52
C VAL A 183 18.56 -4.66 -8.48
N CYS A 184 17.34 -5.23 -8.49
CA CYS A 184 16.35 -4.96 -7.44
C CYS A 184 16.86 -5.35 -6.04
N ARG A 185 17.44 -6.55 -5.90
CA ARG A 185 18.02 -7.01 -4.62
C ARG A 185 19.20 -6.15 -4.16
N LYS A 186 20.10 -5.78 -5.08
CA LYS A 186 21.20 -4.86 -4.77
C LYS A 186 20.65 -3.51 -4.32
N ASN A 187 19.69 -2.94 -5.07
CA ASN A 187 19.07 -1.66 -4.76
C ASN A 187 18.44 -1.66 -3.36
N LEU A 188 17.65 -2.69 -3.02
CA LEU A 188 17.07 -2.85 -1.69
C LEU A 188 18.14 -2.79 -0.60
N GLY A 189 19.22 -3.57 -0.73
CA GLY A 189 20.33 -3.54 0.24
C GLY A 189 21.06 -2.18 0.31
N ARG A 190 21.07 -1.40 -0.78
CA ARG A 190 21.60 -0.03 -0.77
C ARG A 190 20.68 0.92 -0.01
N LEU A 191 19.38 0.91 -0.33
CA LEU A 191 18.39 1.78 0.31
C LEU A 191 18.23 1.48 1.80
N THR A 192 18.29 0.21 2.22
CA THR A 192 18.26 -0.15 3.65
C THR A 192 19.42 0.49 4.40
N ARG A 193 20.65 0.47 3.85
CA ARG A 193 21.80 1.14 4.47
C ARG A 193 21.65 2.66 4.49
N LEU A 194 21.18 3.28 3.41
CA LEU A 194 20.94 4.72 3.37
C LEU A 194 19.90 5.17 4.41
N TRP A 195 18.81 4.42 4.53
CA TRP A 195 17.78 4.67 5.52
C TRP A 195 18.33 4.56 6.93
N LEU A 196 19.09 3.49 7.25
CA LEU A 196 19.68 3.32 8.58
C LEU A 196 20.74 4.37 8.92
N LYS A 197 21.52 4.85 7.94
CA LYS A 197 22.44 5.98 8.14
C LYS A 197 21.68 7.25 8.54
N ALA A 198 20.59 7.55 7.83
CA ALA A 198 19.74 8.69 8.14
C ALA A 198 19.01 8.52 9.48
N GLU A 199 18.58 7.32 9.82
CA GLU A 199 17.93 7.02 11.10
C GLU A 199 18.90 7.16 12.27
N GLN A 200 20.12 6.63 12.16
CA GLN A 200 21.17 6.82 13.17
C GLN A 200 21.49 8.29 13.42
N GLU A 201 21.58 9.09 12.35
CA GLU A 201 21.77 10.53 12.43
C GLU A 201 20.59 11.22 13.13
N HIS A 202 19.35 10.83 12.79
CA HIS A 202 18.14 11.35 13.42
C HIS A 202 18.10 11.06 14.93
N GLN A 203 18.41 9.82 15.34
CA GLN A 203 18.48 9.44 16.76
C GLN A 203 19.59 10.20 17.50
N HIS A 204 20.76 10.36 16.87
CA HIS A 204 21.86 11.13 17.45
C HIS A 204 21.48 12.60 17.65
N ASN A 205 20.85 13.23 16.65
CA ASN A 205 20.43 14.61 16.72
C ASN A 205 19.34 14.82 17.79
N TYR A 206 18.40 13.89 17.94
CA TYR A 206 17.42 13.96 19.03
C TYR A 206 18.08 13.96 20.42
N LEU A 207 19.06 13.09 20.65
CA LEU A 207 19.78 13.03 21.93
C LEU A 207 20.68 14.25 22.16
N LYS A 208 21.18 14.86 21.08
CA LYS A 208 22.06 16.02 21.12
C LYS A 208 21.30 17.33 21.32
N ASP A 209 20.21 17.52 20.57
CA ASP A 209 19.41 18.75 20.54
C ASP A 209 18.36 18.75 21.68
N GLY A 210 18.01 17.57 22.19
CA GLY A 210 16.99 17.36 23.21
C GLY A 210 15.60 17.10 22.64
N PRO A 211 14.58 16.91 23.49
CA PRO A 211 13.20 16.69 23.05
C PRO A 211 12.68 17.85 22.19
N TYR A 212 12.17 17.53 21.00
CA TYR A 212 11.59 18.54 20.10
C TYR A 212 10.25 19.10 20.60
N VAL A 213 9.55 18.35 21.45
CA VAL A 213 8.30 18.80 22.08
C VAL A 213 8.66 19.69 23.26
N THR A 214 8.17 20.93 23.24
CA THR A 214 8.42 21.86 24.35
C THR A 214 7.63 21.45 25.58
N PRO A 215 8.10 21.75 26.80
CA PRO A 215 7.37 21.39 28.02
C PRO A 215 5.97 22.01 28.08
N GLU A 216 5.78 23.21 27.53
CA GLU A 216 4.48 23.87 27.45
C GLU A 216 3.51 23.12 26.53
N GLU A 217 3.96 22.75 25.33
CA GLU A 217 3.19 21.90 24.40
C GLU A 217 2.83 20.55 25.04
N ALA A 218 3.81 19.89 25.67
CA ALA A 218 3.60 18.60 26.32
C ALA A 218 2.54 18.69 27.44
N VAL A 219 2.59 19.74 28.27
CA VAL A 219 1.61 19.98 29.34
C VAL A 219 0.23 20.27 28.75
N ALA A 220 0.13 21.10 27.71
CA ALA A 220 -1.14 21.38 27.05
C ALA A 220 -1.78 20.09 26.49
N ILE A 221 -0.99 19.22 25.87
CA ILE A 221 -1.48 17.96 25.29
C ILE A 221 -1.88 16.96 26.37
N TYR A 222 -1.07 16.85 27.43
CA TYR A 222 -1.37 16.00 28.57
C TYR A 222 -2.66 16.44 29.26
N THR A 223 -2.80 17.73 29.57
CA THR A 223 -4.02 18.29 30.19
C THR A 223 -5.26 18.13 29.31
N THR A 224 -5.16 18.37 28.01
CA THR A 224 -6.25 18.10 27.05
C THR A 224 -6.69 16.63 27.12
N THR A 225 -5.73 15.70 27.19
CA THR A 225 -6.01 14.27 27.29
C THR A 225 -6.65 13.88 28.62
N VAL A 226 -6.18 14.45 29.74
CA VAL A 226 -6.77 14.24 31.08
C VAL A 226 -8.22 14.70 31.10
N HIS A 227 -8.50 15.93 30.66
CA HIS A 227 -9.86 16.46 30.62
C HIS A 227 -10.78 15.65 29.70
N TRP A 228 -10.26 15.16 28.56
CA TRP A 228 -11.01 14.22 27.74
C TRP A 228 -11.38 12.96 28.51
N LEU A 229 -10.42 12.27 29.12
CA LEU A 229 -10.66 11.02 29.84
C LEU A 229 -11.57 11.21 31.06
N GLU A 230 -11.45 12.32 31.78
CA GLU A 230 -12.34 12.72 32.87
C GLU A 230 -13.77 12.95 32.38
N SER A 231 -13.95 13.67 31.27
CA SER A 231 -15.27 13.90 30.66
C SER A 231 -15.94 12.58 30.25
N ARG A 232 -15.13 11.59 29.86
CA ARG A 232 -15.56 10.23 29.53
C ARG A 232 -15.71 9.35 30.76
N LYS A 233 -15.42 9.80 31.98
CA LYS A 233 -15.38 8.96 33.20
C LYS A 233 -14.59 7.66 32.98
N PHE A 234 -13.49 7.75 32.24
CA PHE A 234 -12.71 6.58 31.85
C PHE A 234 -12.02 5.95 33.06
N SER A 235 -12.15 4.63 33.21
CA SER A 235 -11.40 3.87 34.21
C SER A 235 -10.13 3.32 33.57
N PRO A 236 -8.93 3.56 34.13
CA PRO A 236 -7.67 3.03 33.61
C PRO A 236 -7.63 1.50 33.59
N ILE A 237 -7.12 0.93 32.49
CA ILE A 237 -6.97 -0.51 32.28
C ILE A 237 -5.98 -1.06 33.32
N PRO A 238 -6.40 -1.98 34.20
CA PRO A 238 -5.55 -2.51 35.25
C PRO A 238 -4.51 -3.47 34.68
N PHE A 239 -3.56 -3.86 35.52
CA PHE A 239 -2.71 -5.00 35.22
C PHE A 239 -3.55 -6.29 35.13
N PRO A 240 -3.28 -7.22 34.19
CA PRO A 240 -3.94 -8.52 34.12
C PRO A 240 -3.93 -9.25 35.47
N PRO A 241 -5.09 -9.40 36.15
CA PRO A 241 -5.14 -10.02 37.48
C PRO A 241 -4.60 -11.45 37.45
N LEU A 242 -4.03 -11.94 38.55
CA LEU A 242 -3.50 -13.32 38.62
C LEU A 242 -4.54 -14.36 38.18
N SER A 243 -5.79 -14.21 38.65
CA SER A 243 -6.92 -15.08 38.32
C SER A 243 -7.92 -14.36 37.41
N TYR A 244 -7.53 -14.04 36.18
CA TYR A 244 -8.42 -13.38 35.22
C TYR A 244 -9.23 -14.41 34.41
N LYS A 245 -10.56 -14.21 34.38
CA LYS A 245 -11.53 -15.18 33.82
C LYS A 245 -11.31 -15.51 32.34
N HIS A 246 -10.66 -14.61 31.58
CA HIS A 246 -10.57 -14.72 30.12
C HIS A 246 -9.13 -14.88 29.63
N ASP A 247 -8.16 -15.10 30.53
CA ASP A 247 -6.74 -15.17 30.19
C ASP A 247 -6.42 -16.25 29.15
N THR A 248 -6.96 -17.45 29.35
CA THR A 248 -6.72 -18.58 28.45
C THR A 248 -7.27 -18.32 27.05
N LYS A 249 -8.41 -17.63 26.94
CA LYS A 249 -8.99 -17.25 25.64
C LYS A 249 -8.11 -16.24 24.90
N LEU A 250 -7.65 -15.20 25.60
CA LEU A 250 -6.75 -14.19 25.01
C LEU A 250 -5.42 -14.82 24.59
N LEU A 251 -4.88 -15.75 25.39
CA LEU A 251 -3.68 -16.48 25.05
C LEU A 251 -3.87 -17.35 23.79
N ILE A 252 -4.96 -18.11 23.68
CA ILE A 252 -5.26 -18.91 22.48
C ILE A 252 -5.32 -18.03 21.25
N LEU A 253 -6.03 -16.89 21.31
CA LEU A 253 -6.11 -15.94 20.21
C LEU A 253 -4.72 -15.39 19.84
N ALA A 254 -3.88 -15.05 20.82
CA ALA A 254 -2.52 -14.58 20.56
C ALA A 254 -1.68 -15.65 19.83
N LEU A 255 -1.73 -16.89 20.30
CA LEU A 255 -0.96 -18.01 19.74
C LEU A 255 -1.42 -18.39 18.33
N GLU A 256 -2.73 -18.39 18.07
CA GLU A 256 -3.30 -18.64 16.74
C GLU A 256 -2.75 -17.63 15.72
N ARG A 257 -2.74 -16.33 16.09
CA ARG A 257 -2.23 -15.26 15.22
C ARG A 257 -0.73 -15.40 14.93
N LEU A 258 0.06 -15.85 15.89
CA LEU A 258 1.48 -16.13 15.67
C LEU A 258 1.67 -17.35 14.76
N LYS A 259 0.90 -18.41 14.96
CA LYS A 259 0.93 -19.64 14.15
C LYS A 259 0.53 -19.40 12.69
N GLU A 260 -0.46 -18.56 12.43
CA GLU A 260 -0.91 -18.19 11.07
C GLU A 260 0.25 -17.74 10.17
N SER A 261 1.23 -17.03 10.73
CA SER A 261 2.39 -16.49 10.02
C SER A 261 3.25 -17.55 9.31
N TYR A 262 3.22 -18.79 9.82
CA TYR A 262 4.06 -19.89 9.34
C TYR A 262 3.30 -20.90 8.49
N SER A 263 1.97 -20.80 8.40
CA SER A 263 1.11 -21.73 7.66
C SER A 263 1.43 -21.83 6.16
N VAL A 264 1.94 -20.74 5.57
CA VAL A 264 2.24 -20.65 4.13
C VAL A 264 3.68 -21.08 3.80
N ALA A 265 4.58 -21.09 4.80
CA ALA A 265 6.00 -21.29 4.58
C ALA A 265 6.34 -22.78 4.38
N VAL A 266 6.84 -23.12 3.18
CA VAL A 266 7.28 -24.49 2.85
C VAL A 266 8.62 -24.83 3.54
N ARG A 267 9.44 -23.83 3.83
CA ARG A 267 10.74 -23.98 4.49
C ARG A 267 10.84 -23.01 5.65
N LEU A 268 11.13 -23.55 6.82
CA LEU A 268 11.28 -22.80 8.06
C LEU A 268 12.76 -22.76 8.46
N ASN A 269 13.23 -21.58 8.83
CA ASN A 269 14.55 -21.38 9.42
C ASN A 269 14.58 -21.90 10.87
N GLN A 270 15.77 -22.05 11.45
CA GLN A 270 15.93 -22.55 12.83
C GLN A 270 15.14 -21.70 13.84
N LEU A 271 15.26 -20.37 13.78
CA LEU A 271 14.49 -19.44 14.62
C LEU A 271 12.97 -19.62 14.50
N GLN A 272 12.47 -19.90 13.29
CA GLN A 272 11.04 -20.10 13.06
C GLN A 272 10.56 -21.45 13.62
N ARG A 273 11.42 -22.47 13.63
CA ARG A 273 11.11 -23.76 14.29
C ARG A 273 11.11 -23.63 15.81
N GLU A 274 12.07 -22.88 16.36
CA GLU A 274 12.11 -22.54 17.77
C GLU A 274 10.86 -21.76 18.18
N GLU A 275 10.44 -20.77 17.37
CA GLU A 275 9.20 -20.05 17.59
C GLU A 275 7.97 -20.96 17.58
N LEU A 276 7.84 -21.87 16.61
CA LEU A 276 6.74 -22.84 16.59
C LEU A 276 6.74 -23.74 17.83
N GLY A 277 7.89 -24.24 18.26
CA GLY A 277 7.99 -25.03 19.50
C GLY A 277 7.57 -24.23 20.73
N LEU A 278 7.93 -22.95 20.79
CA LEU A 278 7.52 -22.03 21.85
C LEU A 278 6.04 -21.62 21.79
N ILE A 279 5.40 -21.69 20.61
CA ILE A 279 3.96 -21.47 20.43
C ILE A 279 3.16 -22.71 20.82
N GLU A 280 3.69 -23.91 20.58
CA GLU A 280 3.02 -25.19 20.90
C GLU A 280 3.01 -25.47 22.42
N GLN A 281 4.12 -25.20 23.13
CA GLN A 281 4.23 -25.42 24.58
C GLN A 281 3.10 -24.77 25.42
N PRO A 282 2.70 -23.50 25.18
CA PRO A 282 1.57 -22.87 25.86
C PRO A 282 0.21 -23.53 25.63
N TYR A 283 0.00 -24.29 24.55
CA TYR A 283 -1.25 -25.04 24.37
C TYR A 283 -1.33 -26.21 25.36
N ASP A 284 -0.20 -26.83 25.68
CA ASP A 284 -0.13 -27.94 26.64
C ASP A 284 -0.19 -27.45 28.10
N ASN A 285 0.55 -26.36 28.43
CA ASN A 285 0.55 -25.77 29.77
C ASN A 285 0.32 -24.23 29.75
N PRO A 286 -0.94 -23.78 29.61
CA PRO A 286 -1.26 -22.36 29.49
C PRO A 286 -1.00 -21.55 30.77
N HIS A 287 -1.13 -22.17 31.94
CA HIS A 287 -0.98 -21.46 33.22
C HIS A 287 0.47 -21.04 33.48
N GLU A 288 1.43 -21.91 33.17
CA GLU A 288 2.85 -21.59 33.25
C GLU A 288 3.23 -20.48 32.27
N ALA A 289 2.74 -20.58 31.02
CA ALA A 289 2.96 -19.55 30.01
C ALA A 289 2.40 -18.18 30.44
N LEU A 290 1.19 -18.13 31.00
CA LEU A 290 0.57 -16.90 31.53
C LEU A 290 1.36 -16.33 32.72
N SER A 291 1.84 -17.18 33.63
CA SER A 291 2.70 -16.75 34.74
C SER A 291 3.98 -16.11 34.24
N ARG A 292 4.62 -16.73 33.24
CA ARG A 292 5.82 -16.19 32.57
C ARG A 292 5.54 -14.83 31.91
N ILE A 293 4.46 -14.73 31.14
CA ILE A 293 4.02 -13.48 30.48
C ILE A 293 3.84 -12.36 31.51
N LYS A 294 3.06 -12.60 32.58
CA LYS A 294 2.82 -11.60 33.63
C LYS A 294 4.10 -11.19 34.35
N ARG A 295 5.01 -12.14 34.61
CA ARG A 295 6.34 -11.86 35.19
C ARG A 295 7.16 -10.95 34.27
N HIS A 296 7.15 -11.17 32.95
CA HIS A 296 7.83 -10.30 32.00
C HIS A 296 7.24 -8.89 31.99
N LEU A 297 5.91 -8.75 32.01
CA LEU A 297 5.26 -7.44 32.09
C LEU A 297 5.63 -6.67 33.36
N LEU A 298 5.80 -7.35 34.50
CA LEU A 298 6.19 -6.71 35.76
C LEU A 298 7.67 -6.32 35.81
N THR A 299 8.57 -7.21 35.38
CA THR A 299 10.00 -7.09 35.71
C THR A 299 10.89 -6.67 34.53
N GLN A 300 10.51 -7.00 33.29
CA GLN A 300 11.39 -6.81 32.14
C GLN A 300 11.27 -5.38 31.59
N ARG A 301 12.39 -4.66 31.57
CA ARG A 301 12.52 -3.31 30.99
C ARG A 301 13.70 -3.16 30.03
N ALA A 302 14.48 -4.23 29.85
CA ALA A 302 15.52 -4.33 28.84
C ALA A 302 15.20 -5.56 27.97
N PHE A 303 15.31 -5.39 26.66
CA PHE A 303 14.91 -6.39 25.66
C PHE A 303 16.08 -6.67 24.72
N LYS A 304 15.99 -7.78 23.99
CA LYS A 304 17.00 -8.13 23.00
C LYS A 304 16.93 -7.20 21.78
N GLU A 305 17.99 -7.26 20.97
CA GLU A 305 18.00 -6.55 19.70
C GLU A 305 16.90 -7.04 18.76
N VAL A 306 16.34 -6.12 17.98
CA VAL A 306 15.32 -6.39 16.97
C VAL A 306 15.95 -6.22 15.60
N ARG A 307 15.86 -7.26 14.76
CA ARG A 307 16.41 -7.18 13.40
C ARG A 307 15.44 -6.46 12.49
N ILE A 308 15.95 -5.60 11.62
CA ILE A 308 15.16 -4.86 10.65
C ILE A 308 15.52 -5.29 9.22
N GLU A 309 14.52 -5.65 8.45
CA GLU A 309 14.61 -5.86 7.00
C GLU A 309 13.65 -4.90 6.29
N PHE A 310 13.72 -4.85 4.96
CA PHE A 310 12.77 -4.08 4.16
C PHE A 310 12.09 -4.95 3.12
N MET A 311 10.78 -4.84 3.04
CA MET A 311 9.98 -5.40 1.97
C MET A 311 9.91 -4.40 0.80
N ASP A 312 10.30 -4.85 -0.39
CA ASP A 312 10.28 -4.01 -1.59
C ASP A 312 8.96 -4.15 -2.34
N LEU A 313 8.11 -3.13 -2.23
CA LEU A 313 6.88 -3.00 -3.01
C LEU A 313 7.11 -2.25 -4.34
N TYR A 314 8.38 -2.06 -4.71
CA TYR A 314 8.92 -1.39 -5.89
C TYR A 314 8.61 0.11 -6.04
N SER A 315 7.49 0.60 -5.50
CA SER A 315 7.17 2.03 -5.41
C SER A 315 7.73 2.65 -4.13
N TYR A 316 7.46 2.02 -2.99
CA TYR A 316 7.98 2.34 -1.66
C TYR A 316 8.55 1.09 -0.97
N LEU A 317 9.15 1.27 0.20
CA LEU A 317 9.70 0.19 1.03
C LEU A 317 8.96 0.18 2.37
N ILE A 318 8.72 -1.00 2.92
CA ILE A 318 8.14 -1.17 4.27
C ILE A 318 9.19 -1.83 5.16
N PRO A 319 9.51 -1.27 6.34
CA PRO A 319 10.37 -1.95 7.29
C PRO A 319 9.63 -3.12 7.92
N VAL A 320 10.31 -4.26 8.01
CA VAL A 320 9.83 -5.48 8.64
C VAL A 320 10.74 -5.79 9.82
N TYR A 321 10.15 -5.99 10.99
CA TYR A 321 10.89 -6.20 12.24
C TYR A 321 10.77 -7.66 12.67
N GLU A 322 11.92 -8.29 12.95
CA GLU A 322 12.01 -9.64 13.48
C GLU A 322 12.36 -9.54 14.97
N ILE A 323 11.37 -9.91 15.80
CA ILE A 323 11.40 -9.84 17.27
C ILE A 323 11.66 -11.24 17.83
N GLU A 324 12.32 -11.33 18.98
CA GLU A 324 12.55 -12.59 19.68
C GLU A 324 11.22 -13.34 19.97
N PRO A 325 11.12 -14.66 19.72
CA PRO A 325 9.89 -15.43 19.90
C PRO A 325 9.24 -15.33 21.28
N LEU A 326 10.01 -15.41 22.37
CA LEU A 326 9.47 -15.33 23.74
C LEU A 326 8.86 -13.95 24.05
N GLU A 327 9.53 -12.89 23.60
CA GLU A 327 9.04 -11.53 23.73
C GLU A 327 7.80 -11.33 22.87
N LYS A 328 7.78 -11.88 21.66
CA LYS A 328 6.66 -11.83 20.72
C LYS A 328 5.38 -12.47 21.27
N ILE A 329 5.48 -13.57 22.02
CA ILE A 329 4.33 -14.20 22.71
C ILE A 329 3.76 -13.26 23.79
N THR A 330 4.65 -12.63 24.57
CA THR A 330 4.26 -11.67 25.61
C THR A 330 3.58 -10.45 24.98
N ASP A 331 4.17 -9.91 23.92
CA ASP A 331 3.63 -8.77 23.16
C ASP A 331 2.26 -9.10 22.55
N ALA A 332 2.08 -10.31 22.01
CA ALA A 332 0.83 -10.75 21.37
C ALA A 332 -0.30 -10.93 22.39
N TYR A 333 -0.01 -11.50 23.57
CA TYR A 333 -0.98 -11.57 24.65
C TYR A 333 -1.34 -10.16 25.16
N LEU A 334 -0.34 -9.28 25.33
CA LEU A 334 -0.57 -7.91 25.77
C LEU A 334 -1.46 -7.15 24.77
N ASP A 335 -1.20 -7.27 23.48
CA ASP A 335 -2.02 -6.67 22.44
C ASP A 335 -3.49 -7.13 22.53
N GLN A 336 -3.73 -8.44 22.66
CA GLN A 336 -5.08 -8.99 22.83
C GLN A 336 -5.77 -8.45 24.10
N TYR A 337 -5.04 -8.40 25.21
CA TYR A 337 -5.55 -7.86 26.48
C TYR A 337 -5.92 -6.37 26.36
N LEU A 338 -5.05 -5.55 25.79
CA LEU A 338 -5.24 -4.11 25.63
C LEU A 338 -6.42 -3.78 24.73
N TRP A 339 -6.55 -4.47 23.61
CA TRP A 339 -7.70 -4.26 22.71
C TRP A 339 -9.02 -4.72 23.34
N TYR A 340 -9.02 -5.84 24.06
CA TYR A 340 -10.22 -6.32 24.74
C TYR A 340 -10.69 -5.37 25.84
N GLU A 341 -9.81 -4.97 26.76
CA GLU A 341 -10.16 -4.04 27.84
C GLU A 341 -10.41 -2.62 27.31
N GLY A 342 -9.72 -2.19 26.24
CA GLY A 342 -9.94 -0.91 25.57
C GLY A 342 -11.33 -0.77 24.94
N ASP A 343 -11.79 -1.81 24.22
CA ASP A 343 -13.15 -1.87 23.64
C ASP A 343 -14.21 -1.91 24.76
N LYS A 344 -14.01 -2.76 25.76
CA LYS A 344 -14.91 -2.92 26.91
C LYS A 344 -15.13 -1.63 27.71
N ARG A 345 -14.13 -0.74 27.73
CA ARG A 345 -14.17 0.56 28.43
C ARG A 345 -14.46 1.73 27.49
N HIS A 346 -14.73 1.45 26.21
CA HIS A 346 -14.99 2.46 25.19
C HIS A 346 -13.90 3.55 25.10
N LEU A 347 -12.63 3.15 25.18
CA LEU A 347 -11.48 4.07 25.08
C LEU A 347 -11.46 4.79 23.73
N PHE A 348 -11.69 4.05 22.65
CA PHE A 348 -11.64 4.58 21.29
C PHE A 348 -13.03 5.07 20.85
N PRO A 349 -13.18 6.35 20.52
CA PRO A 349 -14.43 6.89 19.97
C PRO A 349 -14.72 6.38 18.55
N ASN A 350 -15.98 6.55 18.13
CA ASN A 350 -16.56 6.02 16.90
C ASN A 350 -15.87 6.49 15.59
N TRP A 351 -15.14 7.61 15.60
CA TRP A 351 -14.44 8.16 14.43
C TRP A 351 -13.08 7.50 14.15
N ILE A 352 -12.54 6.71 15.09
CA ILE A 352 -11.27 6.01 14.90
C ILE A 352 -11.52 4.77 14.06
N LYS A 353 -10.81 4.68 12.93
CA LYS A 353 -10.87 3.60 11.95
C LYS A 353 -9.46 3.03 11.69
N PRO A 354 -9.33 1.77 11.24
CA PRO A 354 -10.39 0.78 11.05
C PRO A 354 -10.98 0.28 12.38
N ALA A 355 -12.30 0.18 12.43
CA ALA A 355 -13.03 -0.42 13.55
C ALA A 355 -13.55 -1.82 13.16
N ASP A 356 -13.64 -2.73 14.13
CA ASP A 356 -13.99 -4.13 13.87
C ASP A 356 -15.41 -4.32 13.33
N SER A 357 -16.29 -3.32 13.45
CA SER A 357 -17.68 -3.40 12.98
C SER A 357 -17.83 -3.42 11.46
N GLU A 358 -16.90 -2.81 10.71
CA GLU A 358 -17.12 -2.53 9.30
C GLU A 358 -15.88 -2.74 8.42
N PRO A 359 -16.02 -3.40 7.25
CA PRO A 359 -14.95 -3.44 6.27
C PRO A 359 -14.77 -2.06 5.61
N PRO A 360 -13.58 -1.76 5.05
CA PRO A 360 -13.31 -0.45 4.47
C PRO A 360 -14.30 0.02 3.40
N PRO A 361 -14.85 -0.82 2.50
CA PRO A 361 -15.87 -0.38 1.54
C PRO A 361 -17.20 0.04 2.21
N LEU A 362 -17.59 -0.62 3.30
CA LEU A 362 -18.77 -0.21 4.08
C LEU A 362 -18.52 1.12 4.81
N LEU A 363 -17.29 1.36 5.28
CA LEU A 363 -16.90 2.66 5.83
C LEU A 363 -17.05 3.77 4.78
N VAL A 364 -16.61 3.56 3.54
CA VAL A 364 -16.79 4.53 2.45
C VAL A 364 -18.28 4.75 2.15
N TYR A 365 -19.08 3.68 2.11
CA TYR A 365 -20.52 3.77 1.90
C TYR A 365 -21.23 4.57 3.01
N LYS A 366 -20.92 4.28 4.29
CA LYS A 366 -21.43 5.04 5.43
C LYS A 366 -20.98 6.49 5.41
N TRP A 367 -19.75 6.78 4.97
CA TRP A 367 -19.28 8.15 4.78
C TRP A 367 -20.11 8.89 3.72
N CYS A 368 -20.38 8.27 2.57
CA CYS A 368 -21.25 8.84 1.53
C CYS A 368 -22.68 9.08 2.04
N GLN A 369 -23.28 8.07 2.66
CA GLN A 369 -24.63 8.11 3.20
C GLN A 369 -24.74 9.16 4.32
N GLY A 370 -23.71 9.22 5.17
CA GLY A 370 -23.57 10.19 6.25
C GLY A 370 -23.51 11.63 5.76
N ILE A 371 -22.69 11.92 4.74
CA ILE A 371 -22.68 13.23 4.09
C ILE A 371 -24.08 13.58 3.57
N ASN A 372 -24.74 12.65 2.90
CA ASN A 372 -26.05 12.89 2.28
C ASN A 372 -27.18 13.16 3.29
N ASN A 373 -27.06 12.59 4.51
CA ASN A 373 -28.07 12.70 5.56
C ASN A 373 -27.90 13.94 6.46
N LEU A 374 -26.84 14.75 6.27
CA LEU A 374 -26.66 16.00 7.01
C LEU A 374 -27.73 17.04 6.62
N GLN A 375 -28.11 17.88 7.58
CA GLN A 375 -29.16 18.86 7.40
C GLN A 375 -28.76 19.94 6.37
N GLY A 376 -29.54 20.06 5.29
CA GLY A 376 -29.37 21.11 4.28
C GLY A 376 -28.04 21.07 3.52
N ILE A 377 -27.31 19.95 3.54
CA ILE A 377 -25.93 19.86 3.04
C ILE A 377 -25.76 20.24 1.55
N TRP A 378 -26.77 19.96 0.73
CA TRP A 378 -26.77 20.24 -0.72
C TRP A 378 -27.36 21.61 -1.06
N ASP A 379 -27.91 22.33 -0.08
CA ASP A 379 -28.38 23.69 -0.29
C ASP A 379 -27.18 24.62 -0.45
N THR A 380 -27.32 25.60 -1.33
CA THR A 380 -26.31 26.63 -1.61
C THR A 380 -26.96 27.97 -1.95
N GLY A 381 -28.28 28.12 -1.73
CA GLY A 381 -29.02 29.35 -2.02
C GLY A 381 -28.39 30.55 -1.32
N ASP A 382 -28.01 30.38 -0.06
CA ASP A 382 -27.40 31.43 0.77
C ASP A 382 -25.85 31.46 0.68
N SER A 383 -25.29 31.08 -0.47
CA SER A 383 -23.83 31.01 -0.69
C SER A 383 -23.05 30.18 0.35
N GLN A 384 -23.70 29.15 0.88
CA GLN A 384 -23.11 28.18 1.80
C GLN A 384 -22.13 27.26 1.05
N CYS A 385 -21.07 26.82 1.72
CA CYS A 385 -20.03 25.98 1.13
C CYS A 385 -19.79 24.73 1.96
N VAL A 386 -19.55 23.60 1.29
CA VAL A 386 -19.10 22.35 1.93
C VAL A 386 -17.66 22.10 1.53
N VAL A 387 -16.79 21.86 2.51
CA VAL A 387 -15.37 21.59 2.27
C VAL A 387 -15.03 20.20 2.77
N MET A 388 -14.46 19.38 1.92
CA MET A 388 -13.95 18.06 2.26
C MET A 388 -12.43 18.09 2.25
N LEU A 389 -11.82 17.96 3.42
CA LEU A 389 -10.38 17.86 3.62
C LEU A 389 -9.99 16.39 3.76
N GLN A 390 -9.07 15.93 2.92
CA GLN A 390 -8.33 14.70 3.16
C GLN A 390 -6.85 15.04 3.36
N THR A 391 -6.26 14.50 4.42
CA THR A 391 -4.86 14.73 4.76
C THR A 391 -4.27 13.50 5.45
N LYS A 392 -2.98 13.54 5.74
CA LYS A 392 -2.23 12.51 6.43
C LYS A 392 -1.32 13.15 7.46
N PHE A 393 -1.21 12.53 8.63
CA PHE A 393 -0.19 12.88 9.61
C PHE A 393 1.20 12.48 9.09
N GLU A 394 2.02 13.47 8.74
CA GLU A 394 3.37 13.19 8.25
C GLU A 394 4.33 12.88 9.39
N LYS A 395 5.21 11.91 9.13
CA LYS A 395 6.19 11.38 10.09
C LYS A 395 5.58 10.96 11.44
N PHE A 396 4.30 10.58 11.42
CA PHE A 396 3.52 10.24 12.62
C PHE A 396 4.21 9.17 13.49
N PHE A 397 4.77 8.12 12.89
CA PHE A 397 5.46 7.07 13.63
C PHE A 397 6.87 7.47 14.10
N GLU A 398 7.54 8.34 13.34
CA GLU A 398 8.95 8.70 13.55
C GLU A 398 9.12 9.77 14.64
N LYS A 399 8.07 10.57 14.91
CA LYS A 399 8.08 11.70 15.85
C LYS A 399 7.46 11.43 17.22
N ILE A 400 7.15 10.16 17.53
CA ILE A 400 6.59 9.81 18.84
C ILE A 400 7.72 9.85 19.88
N ASP A 401 7.65 10.82 20.80
CA ASP A 401 8.52 10.86 21.97
C ASP A 401 8.10 9.80 22.99
N LEU A 402 9.02 8.90 23.33
CA LEU A 402 8.77 7.79 24.26
C LEU A 402 8.50 8.27 25.70
N THR A 403 9.07 9.40 26.10
CA THR A 403 8.90 9.95 27.46
C THR A 403 7.48 10.50 27.64
N MET A 404 7.02 11.30 26.67
CA MET A 404 5.65 11.82 26.60
C MET A 404 4.65 10.67 26.40
N SER A 405 4.94 9.72 25.51
CA SER A 405 4.10 8.55 25.27
C SER A 405 3.91 7.72 26.55
N ASN A 406 4.95 7.51 27.36
CA ASN A 406 4.81 6.84 28.66
C ASN A 406 3.84 7.60 29.58
N ARG A 407 3.99 8.93 29.72
CA ARG A 407 3.09 9.75 30.54
C ARG A 407 1.64 9.66 30.08
N LEU A 408 1.39 9.72 28.77
CA LEU A 408 0.05 9.57 28.20
C LEU A 408 -0.49 8.14 28.43
N LEU A 409 0.31 7.10 28.20
CA LEU A 409 -0.11 5.71 28.41
C LEU A 409 -0.47 5.43 29.87
N ARG A 410 0.20 6.05 30.84
CA ARG A 410 -0.14 5.94 32.27
C ARG A 410 -1.53 6.52 32.62
N LEU A 411 -2.12 7.36 31.77
CA LEU A 411 -3.49 7.83 31.96
C LEU A 411 -4.51 6.73 31.67
N VAL A 412 -4.17 5.79 30.78
CA VAL A 412 -5.11 4.77 30.30
C VAL A 412 -4.75 3.35 30.70
N LEU A 413 -3.50 3.09 31.09
CA LEU A 413 -2.97 1.78 31.48
C LEU A 413 -2.38 1.82 32.89
N ASP A 414 -2.28 0.65 33.52
CA ASP A 414 -1.41 0.46 34.68
C ASP A 414 0.04 0.87 34.37
N HIS A 415 0.68 1.48 35.36
CA HIS A 415 2.06 1.97 35.26
C HIS A 415 3.07 0.92 34.78
N ASN A 416 2.93 -0.35 35.19
CA ASN A 416 3.86 -1.40 34.76
C ASN A 416 3.72 -1.72 33.28
N ILE A 417 2.49 -1.69 32.74
CA ILE A 417 2.23 -1.90 31.32
C ILE A 417 2.75 -0.72 30.52
N ALA A 418 2.49 0.51 30.97
CA ALA A 418 3.00 1.72 30.32
C ALA A 418 4.54 1.71 30.25
N ASP A 419 5.20 1.32 31.34
CA ASP A 419 6.66 1.21 31.39
C ASP A 419 7.19 0.07 30.50
N TYR A 420 6.49 -1.07 30.44
CA TYR A 420 6.83 -2.16 29.52
C TYR A 420 6.75 -1.68 28.06
N VAL A 421 5.64 -1.04 27.66
CA VAL A 421 5.40 -0.54 26.30
C VAL A 421 6.43 0.52 25.90
N ALA A 422 6.73 1.46 26.79
CA ALA A 422 7.73 2.51 26.54
C ALA A 422 9.14 1.91 26.39
N ALA A 423 9.54 1.03 27.32
CA ALA A 423 10.85 0.37 27.28
C ALA A 423 10.99 -0.56 26.06
N LYS A 424 9.91 -1.19 25.61
CA LYS A 424 9.92 -2.12 24.47
C LYS A 424 10.12 -1.42 23.12
N ASN A 425 9.83 -0.12 23.02
CA ASN A 425 10.20 0.69 21.86
C ASN A 425 11.67 1.14 21.90
N ASN A 426 12.29 1.16 23.08
CA ASN A 426 13.69 1.53 23.27
C ASN A 426 14.61 0.31 23.19
N VAL A 427 14.77 -0.23 21.98
CA VAL A 427 15.61 -1.40 21.70
C VAL A 427 16.67 -1.09 20.66
N VAL A 428 17.69 -1.95 20.60
CA VAL A 428 18.71 -1.89 19.55
C VAL A 428 18.13 -2.47 18.27
N LEU A 429 18.04 -1.66 17.22
CA LEU A 429 17.71 -2.11 15.87
C LEU A 429 18.99 -2.53 15.15
N SER A 430 19.02 -3.76 14.63
CA SER A 430 20.19 -4.29 13.91
C SER A 430 19.90 -4.71 12.48
N TYR A 431 20.83 -4.41 11.59
CA TYR A 431 20.87 -4.88 10.21
C TYR A 431 22.31 -5.18 9.82
N LYS A 432 22.65 -6.48 9.76
CA LYS A 432 23.99 -6.96 9.45
C LYS A 432 25.05 -6.35 10.38
N ASP A 433 25.80 -5.38 9.88
CA ASP A 433 26.92 -4.65 10.47
C ASP A 433 26.51 -3.29 11.07
N MET A 434 25.24 -2.91 10.97
CA MET A 434 24.71 -1.65 11.51
C MET A 434 23.83 -1.93 12.73
N SER A 435 24.03 -1.17 13.81
CA SER A 435 23.17 -1.18 14.98
C SER A 435 22.97 0.22 15.54
N HIS A 436 21.81 0.48 16.12
CA HIS A 436 21.53 1.72 16.87
C HIS A 436 20.37 1.52 17.84
N THR A 437 20.33 2.32 18.90
CA THR A 437 19.24 2.33 19.86
C THR A 437 18.12 3.25 19.36
N ASN A 438 16.88 2.77 19.36
CA ASN A 438 15.71 3.57 19.01
C ASN A 438 15.22 4.39 20.22
N SER A 439 15.77 5.59 20.38
CA SER A 439 15.39 6.51 21.48
C SER A 439 14.18 7.39 21.17
N HIS A 440 13.87 7.60 19.88
CA HIS A 440 12.81 8.49 19.40
C HIS A 440 12.05 7.81 18.26
N GLY A 441 10.72 7.80 18.33
CA GLY A 441 9.87 7.12 17.35
C GLY A 441 9.44 5.70 17.77
N LEU A 442 8.38 5.22 17.12
CA LEU A 442 7.71 3.96 17.43
C LEU A 442 8.16 2.82 16.50
N ILE A 443 8.39 1.64 17.09
CA ILE A 443 8.64 0.41 16.33
C ILE A 443 7.30 -0.21 15.92
N ARG A 444 6.99 -0.08 14.63
CA ARG A 444 5.71 -0.54 14.05
C ARG A 444 5.52 -2.06 14.05
N GLY A 445 6.61 -2.83 14.19
CA GLY A 445 6.57 -4.28 14.22
C GLY A 445 6.23 -4.89 15.57
N LEU A 446 6.10 -4.11 16.66
CA LEU A 446 5.64 -4.65 17.93
C LEU A 446 4.15 -5.04 17.83
N GLN A 447 3.73 -6.14 18.46
CA GLN A 447 2.34 -6.63 18.33
C GLN A 447 1.32 -5.57 18.79
N PHE A 448 1.58 -4.92 19.93
CA PHE A 448 0.73 -3.86 20.50
C PHE A 448 0.96 -2.47 19.87
N ALA A 449 1.83 -2.34 18.85
CA ALA A 449 2.08 -1.04 18.21
C ALA A 449 0.79 -0.44 17.63
N SER A 450 -0.13 -1.29 17.19
CA SER A 450 -1.45 -0.89 16.70
C SER A 450 -2.25 -0.10 17.74
N PHE A 451 -2.25 -0.54 19.01
CA PHE A 451 -2.94 0.12 20.11
C PHE A 451 -2.33 1.49 20.42
N VAL A 452 -0.99 1.55 20.54
CA VAL A 452 -0.25 2.78 20.84
C VAL A 452 -0.49 3.82 19.75
N VAL A 453 -0.44 3.42 18.48
CA VAL A 453 -0.73 4.30 17.33
C VAL A 453 -2.13 4.86 17.40
N GLN A 454 -3.13 4.02 17.65
CA GLN A 454 -4.52 4.47 17.65
C GLN A 454 -4.83 5.40 18.83
N TYR A 455 -4.20 5.15 19.99
CA TYR A 455 -4.30 6.01 21.16
C TYR A 455 -3.56 7.34 20.97
N TYR A 456 -2.34 7.32 20.45
CA TYR A 456 -1.61 8.56 20.14
C TYR A 456 -2.32 9.37 19.04
N GLY A 457 -2.91 8.70 18.07
CA GLY A 457 -3.78 9.33 17.07
C GLY A 457 -5.03 9.93 17.68
N LEU A 458 -5.63 9.34 18.72
CA LEU A 458 -6.75 9.94 19.46
C LEU A 458 -6.32 11.26 20.10
N VAL A 459 -5.14 11.32 20.70
CA VAL A 459 -4.60 12.56 21.26
C VAL A 459 -4.51 13.66 20.19
N LEU A 460 -4.05 13.33 18.98
CA LEU A 460 -4.04 14.28 17.85
C LEU A 460 -5.43 14.65 17.35
N ASP A 461 -6.38 13.72 17.35
CA ASP A 461 -7.77 14.00 16.99
C ASP A 461 -8.37 15.06 17.92
N LEU A 462 -8.05 15.02 19.22
CA LEU A 462 -8.49 16.01 20.20
C LEU A 462 -7.90 17.40 19.96
N LEU A 463 -6.66 17.48 19.47
CA LEU A 463 -6.04 18.75 19.09
C LEU A 463 -6.69 19.35 17.83
N LEU A 464 -7.07 18.51 16.86
CA LEU A 464 -7.76 18.95 15.64
C LEU A 464 -9.22 19.37 15.89
N LEU A 465 -9.96 18.60 16.68
CA LEU A 465 -11.38 18.85 16.92
C LEU A 465 -11.64 19.84 18.05
N GLY A 466 -10.75 19.89 19.05
CA GLY A 466 -11.03 20.48 20.35
C GLY A 466 -11.99 19.62 21.19
N LEU A 467 -11.91 19.76 22.51
CA LEU A 467 -12.68 18.95 23.46
C LEU A 467 -14.20 19.11 23.30
N THR A 468 -14.66 20.32 23.00
CA THR A 468 -16.09 20.62 22.81
C THR A 468 -16.65 19.83 21.64
N ARG A 469 -16.07 19.94 20.44
CA ARG A 469 -16.56 19.24 19.25
C ARG A 469 -16.35 17.73 19.35
N ALA A 470 -15.22 17.28 19.89
CA ALA A 470 -14.98 15.86 20.13
C ALA A 470 -16.05 15.24 21.05
N SER A 471 -16.47 15.97 22.10
CA SER A 471 -17.51 15.49 23.03
C SER A 471 -18.89 15.43 22.39
N GLU A 472 -19.21 16.37 21.50
CA GLU A 472 -20.47 16.41 20.73
C GLU A 472 -20.57 15.25 19.72
N ILE A 473 -19.45 14.85 19.11
CA ILE A 473 -19.39 13.70 18.19
C ILE A 473 -19.46 12.37 18.94
N ALA A 474 -18.77 12.27 20.09
CA ALA A 474 -18.71 11.02 20.85
C ALA A 474 -19.97 10.75 21.69
N VAL A 475 -20.59 11.80 22.27
CA VAL A 475 -21.78 11.80 23.18
C VAL A 475 -21.58 10.95 24.45
N PRO A 476 -22.15 11.29 25.63
CA PRO A 476 -21.93 10.58 26.90
C PRO A 476 -22.03 9.03 26.85
N LEU A 477 -21.17 8.34 27.61
CA LEU A 477 -20.97 6.88 27.61
C LEU A 477 -22.25 6.03 27.77
N GLN A 478 -23.31 6.59 28.34
CA GLN A 478 -24.56 5.87 28.58
C GLN A 478 -25.27 5.50 27.28
N MET A 479 -25.13 6.34 26.23
CA MET A 479 -25.67 6.10 24.89
C MET A 479 -24.69 6.67 23.84
N PRO A 480 -23.60 5.96 23.51
CA PRO A 480 -22.65 6.43 22.50
C PRO A 480 -23.31 6.48 21.12
N ASN A 481 -23.02 7.53 20.35
CA ASN A 481 -23.51 7.63 18.98
C ASN A 481 -22.84 6.59 18.09
N GLU A 482 -23.61 6.06 17.14
CA GLU A 482 -23.04 5.35 16.00
C GLU A 482 -22.17 6.29 15.15
N PHE A 483 -21.35 5.71 14.28
CA PHE A 483 -20.50 6.49 13.40
C PHE A 483 -21.34 7.37 12.46
N ILE A 484 -21.04 8.68 12.41
CA ILE A 484 -21.73 9.69 11.59
C ILE A 484 -23.19 9.95 12.04
N THR A 485 -23.49 9.80 13.33
CA THR A 485 -24.79 10.23 13.86
C THR A 485 -24.60 11.27 14.96
N TYR A 486 -25.60 12.16 15.08
CA TYR A 486 -25.74 13.15 16.14
C TYR A 486 -27.04 12.92 16.88
N TRP A 487 -27.10 13.33 18.15
CA TRP A 487 -28.32 13.25 18.95
C TRP A 487 -29.40 14.22 18.47
N ASP A 488 -28.98 15.43 18.07
CA ASP A 488 -29.86 16.49 17.59
C ASP A 488 -29.21 17.25 16.44
N THR A 489 -30.03 17.67 15.49
CA THR A 489 -29.74 18.62 14.41
C THR A 489 -29.12 19.92 14.91
N LYS A 490 -29.47 20.38 16.12
CA LYS A 490 -28.86 21.57 16.74
C LYS A 490 -27.37 21.36 17.05
N VAL A 491 -27.01 20.18 17.56
CA VAL A 491 -25.62 19.83 17.87
C VAL A 491 -24.83 19.64 16.57
N GLU A 492 -25.45 19.01 15.57
CA GLU A 492 -24.86 18.89 14.24
C GLU A 492 -24.50 20.27 13.66
N THR A 493 -25.41 21.24 13.76
CA THR A 493 -25.31 22.57 13.12
C THR A 493 -24.48 23.61 13.86
N ARG A 494 -24.17 23.39 15.13
CA ARG A 494 -23.46 24.35 15.98
C ARG A 494 -22.02 24.67 15.55
N ASN A 495 -21.34 23.74 14.90
CA ASN A 495 -19.93 23.86 14.52
C ASN A 495 -19.74 23.63 13.02
N PRO A 496 -18.79 24.30 12.34
CA PRO A 496 -18.48 24.03 10.95
C PRO A 496 -18.06 22.58 10.67
N ILE A 497 -17.31 21.93 11.57
CA ILE A 497 -16.86 20.53 11.41
C ILE A 497 -18.05 19.59 11.58
N ARG A 498 -18.57 19.01 10.49
CA ARG A 498 -19.74 18.12 10.52
C ARG A 498 -19.38 16.66 10.66
N LEU A 499 -18.37 16.17 9.95
CA LEU A 499 -17.95 14.77 10.05
C LEU A 499 -16.44 14.69 10.23
N TYR A 500 -16.01 13.71 11.03
CA TYR A 500 -14.60 13.41 11.26
C TYR A 500 -14.38 11.90 11.19
N SER A 501 -13.29 11.49 10.55
CA SER A 501 -12.85 10.10 10.52
C SER A 501 -11.34 10.04 10.37
N ARG A 502 -10.69 9.19 11.17
CA ARG A 502 -9.27 8.90 11.05
C ARG A 502 -9.05 7.43 10.75
N TYR A 503 -8.45 7.12 9.61
CA TYR A 503 -7.99 5.77 9.25
C TYR A 503 -6.49 5.65 9.51
N ILE A 504 -6.11 5.14 10.68
CA ILE A 504 -4.72 5.05 11.19
C ILE A 504 -4.04 6.43 11.21
N ASP A 505 -3.40 6.83 10.11
CA ASP A 505 -2.67 8.09 9.91
C ASP A 505 -3.35 9.06 8.92
N ARG A 506 -4.44 8.63 8.27
CA ARG A 506 -5.20 9.44 7.29
C ARG A 506 -6.41 10.06 7.94
N VAL A 507 -6.58 11.37 7.77
CA VAL A 507 -7.68 12.14 8.36
C VAL A 507 -8.61 12.65 7.27
N HIS A 508 -9.91 12.54 7.53
CA HIS A 508 -10.98 13.01 6.67
C HIS A 508 -11.91 13.90 7.49
N ILE A 509 -12.07 15.16 7.06
CA ILE A 509 -12.90 16.14 7.75
C ILE A 509 -13.86 16.78 6.75
N LEU A 510 -15.14 16.78 7.09
CA LEU A 510 -16.18 17.50 6.34
C LEU A 510 -16.58 18.76 7.09
N PHE A 511 -16.50 19.90 6.43
CA PHE A 511 -16.94 21.18 6.95
C PHE A 511 -18.17 21.68 6.21
N ARG A 512 -19.04 22.38 6.92
CA ARG A 512 -20.15 23.17 6.36
C ARG A 512 -20.03 24.58 6.89
N PHE A 513 -19.72 25.51 5.99
CA PHE A 513 -19.58 26.94 6.32
C PHE A 513 -20.78 27.74 5.85
N ILE A 514 -21.21 28.68 6.68
CA ILE A 514 -22.08 29.77 6.29
C ILE A 514 -21.24 30.83 5.54
N HIS A 515 -21.89 31.68 4.75
CA HIS A 515 -21.21 32.70 3.95
C HIS A 515 -20.27 33.60 4.79
N GLU A 516 -20.71 34.04 5.97
CA GLU A 516 -19.93 34.89 6.88
C GLU A 516 -18.70 34.17 7.43
N GLU A 517 -18.86 32.92 7.89
CA GLU A 517 -17.76 32.10 8.41
C GLU A 517 -16.70 31.82 7.36
N ALA A 518 -17.12 31.46 6.13
CA ALA A 518 -16.21 31.23 5.02
C ALA A 518 -15.44 32.50 4.66
N ARG A 519 -16.12 33.65 4.65
CA ARG A 519 -15.50 34.95 4.35
C ARG A 519 -14.49 35.36 5.42
N ASP A 520 -14.84 35.21 6.70
CA ASP A 520 -13.94 35.51 7.81
C ASP A 520 -12.68 34.64 7.78
N LEU A 521 -12.84 33.33 7.59
CA LEU A 521 -11.71 32.39 7.52
C LEU A 521 -10.77 32.70 6.36
N ILE A 522 -11.32 33.02 5.18
CA ILE A 522 -10.52 33.46 4.02
C ILE A 522 -9.80 34.77 4.32
N GLN A 523 -10.47 35.72 4.97
CA GLN A 523 -9.88 37.02 5.30
C GLN A 523 -8.71 36.87 6.27
N ARG A 524 -8.84 36.05 7.32
CA ARG A 524 -7.74 35.71 8.24
C ARG A 524 -6.56 35.09 7.50
N TYR A 525 -6.83 34.09 6.65
CA TYR A 525 -5.78 33.45 5.85
C TYR A 525 -5.04 34.44 4.92
N LEU A 526 -5.77 35.29 4.20
CA LEU A 526 -5.17 36.26 3.27
C LEU A 526 -4.47 37.42 3.99
N THR A 527 -4.79 37.66 5.26
CA THR A 527 -4.07 38.64 6.09
C THR A 527 -2.67 38.15 6.43
N GLU A 528 -2.51 36.85 6.73
CA GLU A 528 -1.20 36.23 6.96
C GLU A 528 -0.45 35.87 5.68
N HIS A 529 -1.18 35.43 4.65
CA HIS A 529 -0.66 34.96 3.37
C HIS A 529 -1.27 35.78 2.22
N PRO A 530 -0.82 37.02 2.00
CA PRO A 530 -1.37 37.88 0.95
C PRO A 530 -1.08 37.30 -0.45
N ASP A 531 -2.13 37.22 -1.28
CA ASP A 531 -2.04 36.75 -2.67
C ASP A 531 -2.49 37.86 -3.64
N PRO A 532 -1.64 38.85 -3.93
CA PRO A 532 -1.97 39.94 -4.85
C PRO A 532 -2.08 39.48 -6.31
N ASN A 533 -1.40 38.40 -6.69
CA ASN A 533 -1.27 37.92 -8.07
C ASN A 533 -2.27 36.81 -8.44
N ASN A 534 -3.13 36.36 -7.51
CA ASN A 534 -4.00 35.19 -7.65
C ASN A 534 -3.24 33.87 -7.91
N GLU A 535 -2.04 33.75 -7.35
CA GLU A 535 -1.18 32.58 -7.48
C GLU A 535 -1.68 31.39 -6.66
N ASN A 536 -2.65 31.57 -5.74
CA ASN A 536 -3.25 30.49 -4.98
C ASN A 536 -3.87 29.39 -5.84
N MET A 537 -4.29 29.71 -7.08
CA MET A 537 -4.77 28.71 -8.03
C MET A 537 -3.66 27.79 -8.54
N VAL A 538 -2.43 28.28 -8.60
CA VAL A 538 -1.25 27.52 -9.01
C VAL A 538 -0.85 26.57 -7.88
N GLY A 539 -0.61 25.31 -8.22
CA GLY A 539 -0.27 24.28 -7.22
C GLY A 539 -1.45 23.79 -6.38
N TYR A 540 -2.70 24.10 -6.75
CA TYR A 540 -3.87 23.47 -6.14
C TYR A 540 -4.05 22.04 -6.69
N ASN A 541 -3.90 21.04 -5.82
CA ASN A 541 -4.03 19.64 -6.20
C ASN A 541 -5.46 19.32 -6.66
N ASN A 542 -5.61 18.64 -7.80
CA ASN A 542 -6.92 18.23 -8.32
C ASN A 542 -6.88 16.80 -8.87
N LYS A 543 -8.02 16.12 -8.81
CA LYS A 543 -8.18 14.70 -9.14
C LYS A 543 -8.24 14.50 -10.65
N LYS A 544 -7.08 14.18 -11.25
CA LYS A 544 -6.94 14.00 -12.71
C LYS A 544 -7.57 12.72 -13.28
N CYS A 545 -8.10 11.85 -12.43
CA CYS A 545 -8.86 10.66 -12.81
C CYS A 545 -10.23 10.98 -13.42
N TRP A 546 -10.91 12.02 -12.95
CA TRP A 546 -12.24 12.44 -13.45
C TRP A 546 -12.11 13.24 -14.76
N ALA A 547 -13.16 13.37 -15.57
CA ALA A 547 -13.16 14.28 -16.71
C ALA A 547 -13.12 15.76 -16.25
N ARG A 548 -12.63 16.69 -17.08
CA ARG A 548 -12.51 18.11 -16.70
C ARG A 548 -13.83 18.72 -16.21
N GLY A 549 -14.97 18.36 -16.82
CA GLY A 549 -16.29 18.82 -16.39
C GLY A 549 -16.79 18.22 -15.07
N ALA A 550 -16.19 17.12 -14.61
CA ALA A 550 -16.55 16.41 -13.38
C ALA A 550 -15.55 16.67 -12.22
N ARG A 551 -14.45 17.37 -12.47
CA ARG A 551 -13.48 17.80 -11.46
C ARG A 551 -13.95 19.06 -10.75
N MET A 552 -13.34 19.35 -9.60
CA MET A 552 -13.48 20.65 -8.95
C MET A 552 -12.98 21.75 -9.89
N ARG A 553 -13.82 22.75 -10.14
CA ARG A 553 -13.51 24.00 -10.84
C ARG A 553 -12.73 24.92 -9.90
N LEU A 554 -11.69 25.55 -10.43
CA LEU A 554 -10.79 26.39 -9.64
C LEU A 554 -11.28 27.85 -9.68
N MET A 555 -12.24 28.16 -8.81
CA MET A 555 -12.74 29.53 -8.59
C MET A 555 -11.93 30.20 -7.47
N LYS A 556 -11.71 31.51 -7.55
CA LYS A 556 -10.88 32.24 -6.57
C LYS A 556 -11.38 32.05 -5.13
N HIS A 557 -12.68 32.18 -4.92
CA HIS A 557 -13.31 31.99 -3.61
C HIS A 557 -13.07 30.57 -3.07
N ASP A 558 -13.39 29.54 -3.86
CA ASP A 558 -13.29 28.14 -3.47
C ASP A 558 -11.84 27.68 -3.22
N VAL A 559 -10.89 28.15 -4.04
CA VAL A 559 -9.46 27.87 -3.87
C VAL A 559 -8.93 28.50 -2.59
N ASN A 560 -9.28 29.76 -2.32
CA ASN A 560 -8.88 30.44 -1.10
C ASN A 560 -9.52 29.79 0.13
N LEU A 561 -10.79 29.37 0.05
CA LEU A 561 -11.45 28.63 1.12
C LEU A 561 -10.76 27.28 1.39
N GLY A 562 -10.41 26.54 0.34
CA GLY A 562 -9.72 25.26 0.48
C GLY A 562 -8.34 25.42 1.14
N ARG A 563 -7.59 26.45 0.77
CA ARG A 563 -6.30 26.77 1.40
C ARG A 563 -6.44 27.28 2.83
N SER A 564 -7.45 28.11 3.11
CA SER A 564 -7.67 28.65 4.45
C SER A 564 -8.08 27.55 5.43
N VAL A 565 -8.94 26.61 5.03
CA VAL A 565 -9.31 25.44 5.84
C VAL A 565 -8.09 24.56 6.13
N PHE A 566 -7.25 24.32 5.12
CA PHE A 566 -6.02 23.54 5.34
C PHE A 566 -5.04 24.26 6.27
N TRP A 567 -4.84 25.57 6.08
CA TRP A 567 -3.98 26.39 6.93
C TRP A 567 -4.45 26.39 8.39
N ASP A 568 -5.76 26.57 8.61
CA ASP A 568 -6.36 26.54 9.95
C ASP A 568 -6.10 25.19 10.62
N MET A 569 -6.45 24.07 9.96
CA MET A 569 -6.20 22.73 10.51
C MET A 569 -4.72 22.42 10.72
N LYS A 570 -3.83 22.97 9.88
CA LYS A 570 -2.38 22.80 10.04
C LYS A 570 -1.87 23.52 11.30
N ASN A 571 -2.42 24.67 11.64
CA ASN A 571 -2.01 25.46 12.81
C ASN A 571 -2.47 24.88 14.15
N HIS A 572 -3.49 24.01 14.14
CA HIS A 572 -3.93 23.29 15.34
C HIS A 572 -2.91 22.23 15.82
N LEU A 573 -1.93 21.87 14.99
CA LEU A 573 -0.97 20.81 15.28
C LEU A 573 0.45 21.37 15.51
N PRO A 574 1.08 21.11 16.66
CA PRO A 574 2.48 21.41 16.88
C PRO A 574 3.38 20.61 15.93
N GLN A 575 4.28 21.31 15.23
CA GLN A 575 5.21 20.71 14.28
C GLN A 575 6.18 19.71 14.93
N SER A 576 6.40 19.84 16.24
CA SER A 576 7.20 18.93 17.07
C SER A 576 6.66 17.49 17.02
N ILE A 577 5.34 17.32 16.94
CA ILE A 577 4.68 16.01 16.98
C ILE A 577 4.34 15.49 15.59
N THR A 578 3.66 16.29 14.78
CA THR A 578 3.35 15.93 13.39
C THR A 578 3.09 17.19 12.57
N THR A 579 2.93 17.04 11.27
CA THR A 579 2.57 18.16 10.39
C THR A 579 1.64 17.67 9.30
N LEU A 580 0.88 18.60 8.74
CA LEU A 580 0.10 18.40 7.53
C LEU A 580 0.85 19.04 6.35
N GLU A 581 1.07 18.28 5.28
CA GLU A 581 1.70 18.76 4.05
C GLU A 581 0.67 18.90 2.93
N TRP A 582 0.66 20.05 2.26
CA TRP A 582 -0.29 20.33 1.18
C TRP A 582 -0.13 19.37 -0.01
N GLU A 583 1.10 19.00 -0.34
CA GLU A 583 1.42 18.12 -1.49
C GLU A 583 0.75 16.74 -1.38
N ASN A 584 0.64 16.21 -0.16
CA ASN A 584 0.02 14.91 0.13
C ASN A 584 -1.46 15.01 0.50
N SER A 585 -2.00 16.23 0.55
CA SER A 585 -3.37 16.54 0.92
C SER A 585 -4.22 16.89 -0.31
N PHE A 586 -5.53 16.81 -0.15
CA PHE A 586 -6.48 17.28 -1.15
C PHE A 586 -7.71 17.88 -0.46
N VAL A 587 -8.16 19.01 -0.98
CA VAL A 587 -9.34 19.72 -0.48
C VAL A 587 -10.32 19.89 -1.63
N SER A 588 -11.56 19.46 -1.44
CA SER A 588 -12.65 19.67 -2.40
C SER A 588 -13.67 20.61 -1.81
N VAL A 589 -14.05 21.64 -2.56
CA VAL A 589 -15.12 22.58 -2.18
C VAL A 589 -16.34 22.36 -3.07
N TYR A 590 -17.49 22.11 -2.45
CA TYR A 590 -18.81 22.16 -3.08
C TYR A 590 -19.45 23.51 -2.78
N SER A 591 -19.83 24.23 -3.83
CA SER A 591 -20.27 25.63 -3.77
C SER A 591 -21.35 25.88 -4.82
N LYS A 592 -21.72 27.15 -5.03
CA LYS A 592 -22.58 27.55 -6.17
C LYS A 592 -21.96 27.23 -7.53
N ASP A 593 -20.63 27.32 -7.63
CA ASP A 593 -19.90 27.12 -8.88
C ASP A 593 -19.46 25.66 -9.08
N ASN A 594 -19.26 24.93 -7.98
CA ASN A 594 -18.79 23.56 -7.93
C ASN A 594 -19.94 22.57 -7.61
N PRO A 595 -20.44 21.80 -8.60
CA PRO A 595 -21.62 20.95 -8.42
C PRO A 595 -21.33 19.58 -7.80
N SER A 596 -20.07 19.18 -7.65
CA SER A 596 -19.68 17.86 -7.15
C SER A 596 -18.73 17.96 -5.97
N LEU A 597 -18.87 17.05 -5.02
CA LEU A 597 -17.93 16.88 -3.91
C LEU A 597 -17.02 15.67 -4.18
N LEU A 598 -15.71 15.87 -4.14
CA LEU A 598 -14.70 14.85 -4.46
C LEU A 598 -13.91 14.46 -3.21
N PHE A 599 -13.62 13.16 -3.06
CA PHE A 599 -12.67 12.69 -2.06
C PHE A 599 -12.11 11.32 -2.44
N SER A 600 -11.10 10.86 -1.71
CA SER A 600 -10.63 9.48 -1.78
C SER A 600 -10.47 8.89 -0.38
N MET A 601 -11.01 7.69 -0.18
CA MET A 601 -11.01 6.98 1.09
C MET A 601 -10.83 5.49 0.83
N CYS A 602 -9.96 4.83 1.61
CA CYS A 602 -9.71 3.39 1.49
C CYS A 602 -9.40 2.90 0.05
N GLY A 603 -8.78 3.73 -0.78
CA GLY A 603 -8.44 3.40 -2.17
C GLY A 603 -9.57 3.56 -3.18
N PHE A 604 -10.77 3.97 -2.75
CA PHE A 604 -11.83 4.43 -3.63
C PHE A 604 -11.68 5.92 -3.88
N GLU A 605 -11.84 6.34 -5.14
CA GLU A 605 -12.07 7.73 -5.50
C GLU A 605 -13.56 7.93 -5.71
N VAL A 606 -14.14 8.85 -4.94
CA VAL A 606 -15.58 9.05 -4.88
C VAL A 606 -15.92 10.45 -5.35
N ARG A 607 -16.96 10.56 -6.17
CA ARG A 607 -17.59 11.81 -6.56
C ARG A 607 -19.07 11.77 -6.22
N ILE A 608 -19.50 12.62 -5.28
CA ILE A 608 -20.92 12.76 -4.95
C ILE A 608 -21.51 13.91 -5.77
N LEU A 609 -22.62 13.64 -6.45
CA LEU A 609 -23.39 14.60 -7.23
C LEU A 609 -24.84 14.61 -6.72
N PRO A 610 -25.31 15.71 -6.10
CA PRO A 610 -26.70 15.82 -5.66
C PRO A 610 -27.64 16.02 -6.84
N LYS A 611 -28.83 15.41 -6.78
CA LYS A 611 -29.86 15.43 -7.83
C LYS A 611 -30.30 16.85 -8.21
N ILE A 612 -30.32 17.77 -7.24
CA ILE A 612 -30.69 19.18 -7.42
C ILE A 612 -29.75 19.90 -8.43
N ARG A 613 -28.51 19.41 -8.59
CA ARG A 613 -27.50 19.98 -9.50
C ARG A 613 -27.39 19.25 -10.84
N VAL A 614 -28.20 18.23 -11.07
CA VAL A 614 -28.13 17.40 -12.28
C VAL A 614 -28.98 18.01 -13.38
N THR A 615 -28.42 18.21 -14.57
CA THR A 615 -29.20 18.50 -15.79
C THR A 615 -30.07 17.28 -16.13
N GLN A 616 -31.38 17.47 -16.36
CA GLN A 616 -32.41 16.41 -16.40
C GLN A 616 -32.05 15.15 -17.23
N GLU A 617 -31.26 15.26 -18.31
CA GLU A 617 -30.84 14.13 -19.17
C GLU A 617 -29.77 13.21 -18.57
N ALA A 618 -29.04 13.64 -17.54
CA ALA A 618 -27.89 12.90 -17.00
C ALA A 618 -28.27 11.86 -15.92
N PHE A 619 -29.45 11.98 -15.30
CA PHE A 619 -29.88 11.07 -14.22
C PHE A 619 -30.47 9.76 -14.76
N SER A 620 -31.17 9.80 -15.89
CA SER A 620 -31.78 8.64 -16.56
C SER A 620 -30.76 7.73 -17.27
N ASN A 621 -29.56 8.23 -17.57
CA ASN A 621 -28.48 7.49 -18.24
C ASN A 621 -27.47 6.84 -17.27
N THR A 622 -27.74 6.86 -15.96
CA THR A 622 -26.82 6.34 -14.94
C THR A 622 -26.73 4.81 -15.04
N ARG A 623 -25.67 4.34 -15.71
CA ARG A 623 -25.35 2.90 -15.88
C ARG A 623 -25.04 2.25 -14.52
N GLY A 624 -25.17 0.92 -14.45
CA GLY A 624 -24.85 0.15 -13.23
C GLY A 624 -23.42 0.34 -12.73
N GLY A 625 -23.24 0.27 -11.40
CA GLY A 625 -21.97 0.43 -10.68
C GLY A 625 -21.78 1.76 -9.92
N VAL A 626 -22.86 2.52 -9.78
CA VAL A 626 -22.90 3.82 -9.07
C VAL A 626 -23.82 3.68 -7.87
N TRP A 627 -23.46 4.26 -6.72
CA TRP A 627 -24.29 4.21 -5.52
C TRP A 627 -25.40 5.26 -5.56
N ASN A 628 -26.62 4.84 -5.31
CA ASN A 628 -27.77 5.71 -5.15
C ASN A 628 -27.96 6.02 -3.67
N LEU A 629 -27.62 7.24 -3.27
CA LEU A 629 -27.74 7.66 -1.88
C LEU A 629 -29.17 8.08 -1.59
N GLN A 630 -29.80 7.39 -0.64
CA GLN A 630 -31.17 7.63 -0.21
C GLN A 630 -31.13 8.47 1.07
N ASN A 631 -31.95 9.51 1.17
CA ASN A 631 -32.08 10.23 2.44
C ASN A 631 -32.84 9.36 3.45
N GLU A 632 -32.32 9.26 4.67
CA GLU A 632 -32.89 8.38 5.70
C GLU A 632 -34.31 8.78 6.12
N GLN A 633 -34.62 10.07 6.14
CA GLN A 633 -35.93 10.60 6.59
C GLN A 633 -36.97 10.56 5.46
N THR A 634 -36.64 11.09 4.28
CA THR A 634 -37.60 11.19 3.17
C THR A 634 -37.69 9.92 2.35
N LYS A 635 -36.73 9.01 2.51
CA LYS A 635 -36.56 7.80 1.67
C LYS A 635 -36.42 8.12 0.18
N GLU A 636 -36.16 9.37 -0.20
CA GLU A 636 -35.92 9.76 -1.58
C GLU A 636 -34.44 9.63 -1.96
N ARG A 637 -34.17 9.38 -3.24
CA ARG A 637 -32.82 9.41 -3.79
C ARG A 637 -32.39 10.86 -4.03
N THR A 638 -31.56 11.39 -3.14
CA THR A 638 -31.13 12.80 -3.14
C THR A 638 -29.79 13.02 -3.82
N ALA A 639 -28.90 12.01 -3.84
CA ALA A 639 -27.58 12.12 -4.45
C ALA A 639 -27.10 10.79 -5.04
N VAL A 640 -26.09 10.89 -5.90
CA VAL A 640 -25.47 9.77 -6.61
C VAL A 640 -23.96 9.82 -6.37
N ALA A 641 -23.35 8.70 -5.98
CA ALA A 641 -21.92 8.59 -5.75
C ALA A 641 -21.24 7.70 -6.79
N PHE A 642 -20.40 8.31 -7.62
CA PHE A 642 -19.58 7.62 -8.61
C PHE A 642 -18.28 7.13 -7.97
N LEU A 643 -17.88 5.90 -8.32
CA LEU A 643 -16.73 5.23 -7.71
C LEU A 643 -15.69 4.90 -8.78
N ARG A 644 -14.41 5.14 -8.47
CA ARG A 644 -13.26 4.67 -9.24
C ARG A 644 -12.19 4.11 -8.31
N VAL A 645 -11.27 3.32 -8.86
CA VAL A 645 -10.11 2.82 -8.11
C VAL A 645 -8.99 3.84 -8.17
N ASP A 646 -8.41 4.17 -7.01
CA ASP A 646 -7.28 5.09 -6.90
C ASP A 646 -6.05 4.58 -7.64
N GLY A 647 -5.38 5.47 -8.38
CA GLY A 647 -4.16 5.19 -9.13
C GLY A 647 -3.02 4.63 -8.26
N LYS A 648 -2.98 4.94 -6.96
CA LYS A 648 -2.00 4.32 -6.03
C LYS A 648 -2.25 2.82 -5.90
N HIS A 649 -3.51 2.39 -5.73
CA HIS A 649 -3.88 0.98 -5.55
C HIS A 649 -3.73 0.19 -6.85
N MET A 650 -3.99 0.82 -8.00
CA MET A 650 -3.69 0.22 -9.31
C MET A 650 -2.20 -0.12 -9.47
N LYS A 651 -1.30 0.80 -9.05
CA LYS A 651 0.14 0.55 -9.04
C LYS A 651 0.55 -0.55 -8.06
N VAL A 652 -0.09 -0.62 -6.89
CA VAL A 652 0.13 -1.72 -5.92
C VAL A 652 -0.21 -3.07 -6.54
N PHE A 653 -1.36 -3.17 -7.24
CA PHE A 653 -1.72 -4.38 -7.97
C PHE A 653 -0.71 -4.73 -9.08
N GLU A 654 -0.30 -3.75 -9.90
CA GLU A 654 0.75 -3.97 -10.91
C GLU A 654 2.06 -4.46 -10.30
N ASN A 655 2.46 -3.88 -9.17
CA ASN A 655 3.67 -4.25 -8.44
C ASN A 655 3.57 -5.65 -7.84
N CYS A 656 2.41 -6.04 -7.33
CA CYS A 656 2.15 -7.41 -6.87
C CYS A 656 2.32 -8.41 -8.02
N VAL A 657 1.71 -8.15 -9.19
CA VAL A 657 1.88 -9.00 -10.39
C VAL A 657 3.35 -9.05 -10.83
N ARG A 658 4.05 -7.92 -10.78
CA ARG A 658 5.50 -7.87 -11.07
C ARG A 658 6.31 -8.70 -10.07
N GLN A 659 5.96 -8.70 -8.79
CA GLN A 659 6.58 -9.55 -7.77
C GLN A 659 6.35 -11.03 -8.05
N ILE A 660 5.13 -11.41 -8.45
CA ILE A 660 4.80 -12.78 -8.87
C ILE A 660 5.73 -13.19 -10.01
N LEU A 661 5.89 -12.36 -11.05
CA LEU A 661 6.74 -12.64 -12.21
C LEU A 661 8.25 -12.69 -11.88
N LEU A 662 8.76 -11.81 -11.01
CA LEU A 662 10.18 -11.79 -10.62
C LEU A 662 10.55 -12.92 -9.63
N SER A 663 9.58 -13.38 -8.85
CA SER A 663 9.77 -14.51 -7.92
C SER A 663 9.70 -15.87 -8.61
N SER A 664 9.03 -15.97 -9.77
CA SER A 664 8.74 -17.20 -10.50
C SER A 664 9.84 -17.66 -11.47
N GLY A 665 11.08 -17.76 -10.99
CA GLY A 665 12.22 -18.16 -11.82
C GLY A 665 12.15 -19.60 -12.35
N SER A 666 11.84 -20.56 -11.48
CA SER A 666 11.73 -22.00 -11.82
C SER A 666 10.61 -22.67 -11.00
N THR A 667 9.55 -21.91 -10.71
CA THR A 667 8.40 -22.38 -9.93
C THR A 667 7.40 -23.10 -10.83
N THR A 668 6.61 -24.01 -10.25
CA THR A 668 5.52 -24.69 -10.98
C THR A 668 4.49 -23.68 -11.51
N PHE A 669 3.89 -23.97 -12.67
CA PHE A 669 2.88 -23.10 -13.29
C PHE A 669 1.65 -22.91 -12.40
N THR A 670 1.25 -23.96 -11.68
CA THR A 670 0.16 -23.92 -10.70
C THR A 670 0.43 -22.91 -9.58
N LYS A 671 1.66 -22.79 -9.06
CA LYS A 671 1.99 -21.79 -8.03
C LYS A 671 1.89 -20.35 -8.56
N ILE A 672 2.26 -20.12 -9.81
CA ILE A 672 2.16 -18.79 -10.44
C ILE A 672 0.68 -18.41 -10.60
N VAL A 673 -0.12 -19.33 -11.12
CA VAL A 673 -1.57 -19.12 -11.31
C VAL A 673 -2.30 -18.96 -9.98
N ASN A 674 -1.94 -19.72 -8.93
CA ASN A 674 -2.52 -19.55 -7.60
C ASN A 674 -2.27 -18.14 -7.04
N LYS A 675 -1.02 -17.64 -7.15
CA LYS A 675 -0.70 -16.28 -6.71
C LYS A 675 -1.45 -15.22 -7.52
N TRP A 676 -1.58 -15.42 -8.83
CA TRP A 676 -2.41 -14.56 -9.68
C TRP A 676 -3.87 -14.57 -9.22
N ASN A 677 -4.45 -15.74 -8.99
CA ASN A 677 -5.83 -15.87 -8.55
C ASN A 677 -6.04 -15.17 -7.20
N THR A 678 -5.15 -15.36 -6.22
CA THR A 678 -5.24 -14.66 -4.92
C THR A 678 -5.16 -13.14 -5.10
N ALA A 679 -4.22 -12.65 -5.92
CA ALA A 679 -4.10 -11.21 -6.18
C ALA A 679 -5.31 -10.63 -6.92
N LEU A 680 -5.84 -11.36 -7.92
CA LEU A 680 -7.00 -10.94 -8.70
C LEU A 680 -8.28 -10.96 -7.85
N ILE A 681 -8.49 -12.02 -7.07
CA ILE A 681 -9.63 -12.11 -6.12
C ILE A 681 -9.53 -10.96 -5.12
N GLY A 682 -8.38 -10.74 -4.48
CA GLY A 682 -8.22 -9.67 -3.50
C GLY A 682 -8.53 -8.28 -4.07
N LEU A 683 -8.16 -8.01 -5.32
CA LEU A 683 -8.52 -6.77 -6.01
C LEU A 683 -10.04 -6.70 -6.30
N MET A 684 -10.59 -7.76 -6.92
CA MET A 684 -11.96 -7.76 -7.42
C MET A 684 -13.00 -7.82 -6.31
N THR A 685 -12.77 -8.56 -5.24
CA THR A 685 -13.70 -8.65 -4.10
C THR A 685 -13.65 -7.41 -3.20
N TYR A 686 -12.52 -6.68 -3.19
CA TYR A 686 -12.38 -5.41 -2.48
C TYR A 686 -13.05 -4.26 -3.24
N PHE A 687 -12.72 -4.04 -4.53
CA PHE A 687 -13.19 -2.87 -5.28
C PHE A 687 -14.52 -3.10 -6.04
N ARG A 688 -14.84 -4.34 -6.39
CA ARG A 688 -16.10 -4.75 -7.04
C ARG A 688 -16.53 -3.83 -8.18
N GLU A 689 -17.62 -3.09 -8.01
CA GLU A 689 -18.22 -2.23 -9.04
C GLU A 689 -17.33 -1.04 -9.46
N ALA A 690 -16.45 -0.54 -8.58
CA ALA A 690 -15.50 0.53 -8.93
C ALA A 690 -14.52 0.12 -10.04
N THR A 691 -14.29 -1.19 -10.22
CA THR A 691 -13.41 -1.72 -11.27
C THR A 691 -13.96 -1.48 -12.68
N VAL A 692 -15.29 -1.48 -12.84
CA VAL A 692 -15.95 -1.33 -14.15
C VAL A 692 -15.86 0.11 -14.65
N HIS A 693 -15.93 1.10 -13.75
CA HIS A 693 -15.80 2.51 -14.08
C HIS A 693 -14.35 2.94 -14.34
N THR A 694 -13.38 2.12 -13.94
CA THR A 694 -11.96 2.44 -14.06
C THR A 694 -11.36 1.77 -15.30
N GLN A 695 -11.50 2.42 -16.46
CA GLN A 695 -11.01 1.88 -17.75
C GLN A 695 -9.50 1.58 -17.73
N GLU A 696 -8.71 2.42 -17.05
CA GLU A 696 -7.26 2.22 -16.95
C GLU A 696 -6.91 0.93 -16.20
N LEU A 697 -7.77 0.51 -15.26
CA LEU A 697 -7.61 -0.74 -14.51
C LEU A 697 -7.98 -1.94 -15.38
N LEU A 698 -9.01 -1.85 -16.21
CA LEU A 698 -9.37 -2.90 -17.17
C LEU A 698 -8.23 -3.16 -18.18
N ASP A 699 -7.64 -2.09 -18.73
CA ASP A 699 -6.45 -2.18 -19.59
C ASP A 699 -5.26 -2.81 -18.84
N LEU A 700 -5.07 -2.46 -17.57
CA LEU A 700 -4.01 -3.03 -16.72
C LEU A 700 -4.24 -4.52 -16.45
N LEU A 701 -5.47 -4.93 -16.14
CA LEU A 701 -5.85 -6.33 -15.91
C LEU A 701 -5.57 -7.19 -17.14
N VAL A 702 -5.98 -6.73 -18.33
CA VAL A 702 -5.68 -7.41 -19.61
C VAL A 702 -4.18 -7.55 -19.83
N LYS A 703 -3.39 -6.50 -19.55
CA LYS A 703 -1.92 -6.54 -19.68
C LYS A 703 -1.30 -7.51 -18.69
N CYS A 704 -1.73 -7.50 -17.43
CA CYS A 704 -1.22 -8.35 -16.37
C CYS A 704 -1.57 -9.82 -16.62
N GLU A 705 -2.79 -10.12 -17.04
CA GLU A 705 -3.24 -11.46 -17.36
C GLU A 705 -2.43 -12.05 -18.53
N ASN A 706 -2.23 -11.28 -19.61
CA ASN A 706 -1.36 -11.67 -20.72
C ASN A 706 0.10 -11.91 -20.29
N LYS A 707 0.63 -11.07 -19.37
CA LYS A 707 1.98 -11.26 -18.82
C LYS A 707 2.07 -12.55 -18.01
N ILE A 708 1.06 -12.89 -17.21
CA ILE A 708 1.00 -14.15 -16.46
C ILE A 708 0.86 -15.33 -17.42
N GLN A 709 -0.01 -15.27 -18.43
CA GLN A 709 -0.09 -16.31 -19.46
C GLN A 709 1.21 -16.49 -20.25
N THR A 710 2.16 -15.56 -20.18
CA THR A 710 3.50 -15.72 -20.75
C THR A 710 4.34 -16.76 -19.98
N ILE A 711 3.79 -17.46 -18.98
CA ILE A 711 4.27 -18.77 -18.48
C ILE A 711 4.62 -19.74 -19.62
N LYS A 712 4.02 -19.58 -20.81
CA LYS A 712 4.41 -20.20 -22.09
C LYS A 712 5.94 -20.25 -22.31
N ILE A 713 6.69 -19.24 -21.85
CA ILE A 713 8.18 -19.21 -21.91
C ILE A 713 8.81 -20.42 -21.21
N GLY A 714 8.24 -20.91 -20.11
CA GLY A 714 8.73 -22.11 -19.42
C GLY A 714 8.66 -23.37 -20.30
N LEU A 715 7.81 -23.38 -21.32
CA LEU A 715 7.69 -24.43 -22.34
C LEU A 715 8.41 -24.08 -23.65
N ASN A 716 9.28 -23.05 -23.63
CA ASN A 716 10.06 -22.58 -24.78
C ASN A 716 9.23 -22.27 -26.04
N SER A 717 7.98 -21.84 -25.86
CA SER A 717 7.08 -21.44 -26.94
C SER A 717 6.30 -20.20 -26.56
N LYS A 718 5.92 -19.37 -27.54
CA LYS A 718 4.95 -18.27 -27.37
C LYS A 718 3.80 -18.36 -28.38
N MET A 719 3.72 -19.47 -29.13
CA MET A 719 2.79 -19.60 -30.24
C MET A 719 1.36 -19.73 -29.72
N PRO A 720 0.43 -18.80 -30.05
CA PRO A 720 -0.94 -18.84 -29.51
C PRO A 720 -1.67 -20.15 -29.82
N SER A 721 -1.48 -20.73 -31.01
CA SER A 721 -2.12 -21.98 -31.41
C SER A 721 -1.74 -23.20 -30.57
N ARG A 722 -0.60 -23.17 -29.85
CA ARG A 722 -0.21 -24.25 -28.93
C ARG A 722 -0.79 -24.06 -27.54
N PHE A 723 -1.33 -22.88 -27.26
CA PHE A 723 -1.80 -22.48 -25.95
C PHE A 723 -3.20 -21.88 -26.05
N PRO A 724 -4.20 -22.69 -26.45
CA PRO A 724 -5.59 -22.28 -26.41
C PRO A 724 -6.00 -21.94 -24.97
N PRO A 725 -7.03 -21.09 -24.77
CA PRO A 725 -7.48 -20.66 -23.45
C PRO A 725 -7.77 -21.82 -22.49
N VAL A 726 -8.29 -22.94 -23.00
CA VAL A 726 -8.62 -24.15 -22.22
C VAL A 726 -7.46 -24.62 -21.33
N ILE A 727 -6.20 -24.50 -21.76
CA ILE A 727 -5.04 -24.92 -20.94
C ILE A 727 -4.92 -24.09 -19.65
N PHE A 728 -5.30 -22.81 -19.71
CA PHE A 728 -5.21 -21.89 -18.58
C PHE A 728 -6.44 -21.97 -17.68
N TYR A 729 -7.64 -21.96 -18.27
CA TYR A 729 -8.89 -21.76 -17.53
C TYR A 729 -9.58 -23.03 -17.06
N THR A 730 -9.21 -24.21 -17.59
CA THR A 730 -9.77 -25.48 -17.09
C THR A 730 -9.42 -25.65 -15.61
N PRO A 731 -10.37 -26.08 -14.76
CA PRO A 731 -10.12 -26.34 -13.34
C PRO A 731 -9.00 -27.35 -13.11
N LYS A 732 -8.37 -27.28 -11.94
CA LYS A 732 -7.21 -28.14 -11.61
C LYS A 732 -7.60 -29.61 -11.48
N GLU A 733 -8.83 -29.84 -11.05
CA GLU A 733 -9.45 -31.14 -10.87
C GLU A 733 -9.56 -31.90 -12.20
N ILE A 734 -9.59 -31.19 -13.33
CA ILE A 734 -9.65 -31.75 -14.69
C ILE A 734 -8.30 -31.58 -15.42
N GLY A 735 -7.22 -31.34 -14.67
CA GLY A 735 -5.85 -31.27 -15.20
C GLY A 735 -5.43 -29.92 -15.81
N GLY A 736 -6.26 -28.88 -15.70
CA GLY A 736 -5.90 -27.51 -16.11
C GLY A 736 -5.14 -26.73 -15.03
N LEU A 737 -4.91 -25.43 -15.27
CA LEU A 737 -4.25 -24.56 -14.29
C LEU A 737 -5.23 -23.88 -13.32
N GLY A 738 -6.53 -23.85 -13.63
CA GLY A 738 -7.57 -23.19 -12.85
C GLY A 738 -7.35 -21.68 -12.73
N MET A 739 -6.88 -21.02 -13.79
CA MET A 739 -6.69 -19.58 -13.82
C MET A 739 -8.03 -18.84 -13.84
N LEU A 740 -8.17 -17.77 -13.08
CA LEU A 740 -9.36 -16.90 -13.14
C LEU A 740 -9.15 -15.79 -14.17
N SER A 741 -10.19 -15.55 -14.98
CA SER A 741 -10.20 -14.58 -16.08
C SER A 741 -10.85 -13.26 -15.67
N MET A 742 -10.19 -12.15 -16.02
CA MET A 742 -10.79 -10.79 -16.01
C MET A 742 -10.47 -10.00 -17.30
N GLY A 743 -9.63 -10.54 -18.18
CA GLY A 743 -9.15 -9.89 -19.40
C GLY A 743 -9.92 -10.22 -20.68
N HIS A 744 -10.77 -11.25 -20.67
CA HIS A 744 -11.69 -11.55 -21.79
C HIS A 744 -12.92 -10.64 -21.77
N ILE A 745 -12.67 -9.34 -21.90
CA ILE A 745 -13.68 -8.30 -21.88
C ILE A 745 -13.57 -7.40 -23.11
N LEU A 746 -14.71 -6.82 -23.49
CA LEU A 746 -14.75 -5.68 -24.38
C LEU A 746 -14.52 -4.42 -23.54
N ILE A 747 -13.36 -3.79 -23.71
CA ILE A 747 -13.00 -2.56 -23.02
C ILE A 747 -13.83 -1.43 -23.63
N PRO A 748 -14.66 -0.73 -22.85
CA PRO A 748 -15.40 0.41 -23.34
C PRO A 748 -14.45 1.53 -23.75
N GLN A 749 -14.61 2.05 -24.96
CA GLN A 749 -13.81 3.15 -25.48
C GLN A 749 -14.73 4.25 -26.01
N SER A 750 -14.42 5.49 -25.67
CA SER A 750 -15.03 6.68 -26.25
C SER A 750 -13.97 7.52 -26.96
N ASP A 751 -14.39 8.55 -27.68
CA ASP A 751 -13.46 9.49 -28.30
C ASP A 751 -12.53 10.08 -27.23
N LEU A 752 -11.22 9.81 -27.37
CA LEU A 752 -10.18 10.26 -26.44
C LEU A 752 -10.09 11.78 -26.32
N ARG A 753 -10.58 12.52 -27.33
CA ARG A 753 -10.60 13.99 -27.30
C ARG A 753 -11.68 14.51 -26.35
N TYR A 754 -12.89 13.95 -26.42
CA TYR A 754 -14.03 14.41 -25.63
C TYR A 754 -14.12 13.73 -24.26
N SER A 755 -13.62 12.50 -24.11
CA SER A 755 -13.60 11.79 -22.82
C SER A 755 -12.77 12.50 -21.75
N GLN A 756 -11.82 13.34 -22.15
CA GLN A 756 -11.09 14.21 -21.23
C GLN A 756 -11.92 15.41 -20.74
N GLN A 757 -12.90 15.86 -21.52
CA GLN A 757 -13.71 17.03 -21.23
C GLN A 757 -15.00 16.66 -20.50
N THR A 758 -15.73 15.69 -21.02
CA THR A 758 -17.01 15.21 -20.51
C THR A 758 -17.03 13.69 -20.47
N ASP A 759 -17.88 13.12 -19.61
CA ASP A 759 -18.17 11.69 -19.61
C ASP A 759 -19.10 11.37 -20.80
N VAL A 760 -18.58 11.49 -22.02
CA VAL A 760 -19.28 11.00 -23.22
C VAL A 760 -19.44 9.50 -23.05
N GLY A 761 -20.68 9.01 -23.22
CA GLY A 761 -20.99 7.60 -23.13
C GLY A 761 -20.10 6.73 -24.03
N VAL A 762 -20.14 5.41 -23.80
CA VAL A 762 -19.35 4.45 -24.59
C VAL A 762 -19.85 4.44 -26.04
N THR A 763 -18.97 4.78 -26.99
CA THR A 763 -19.29 4.79 -28.43
C THR A 763 -18.75 3.57 -29.17
N HIS A 764 -17.61 3.03 -28.72
CA HIS A 764 -16.95 1.87 -29.32
C HIS A 764 -16.47 0.89 -28.24
N PHE A 765 -16.13 -0.33 -28.67
CA PHE A 765 -15.52 -1.33 -27.81
C PHE A 765 -14.21 -1.81 -28.41
N LYS A 766 -13.19 -1.96 -27.56
CA LYS A 766 -11.90 -2.53 -27.91
C LYS A 766 -11.80 -3.93 -27.31
N SER A 767 -11.45 -4.92 -28.12
CA SER A 767 -11.24 -6.29 -27.63
C SER A 767 -10.04 -6.34 -26.67
N GLY A 768 -10.23 -6.92 -25.47
CA GLY A 768 -9.19 -7.11 -24.46
C GLY A 768 -8.21 -8.22 -24.83
N MET A 769 -8.65 -9.48 -24.74
CA MET A 769 -7.86 -10.67 -25.13
C MET A 769 -8.51 -11.44 -26.27
N SER A 770 -7.67 -12.03 -27.12
CA SER A 770 -8.10 -12.86 -28.25
C SER A 770 -8.59 -14.22 -27.79
N HIS A 771 -9.73 -14.66 -28.33
CA HIS A 771 -10.29 -16.00 -28.19
C HIS A 771 -10.74 -16.50 -29.58
N GLU A 772 -11.09 -17.78 -29.68
CA GLU A 772 -11.70 -18.34 -30.89
C GLU A 772 -13.11 -17.75 -31.10
N GLU A 773 -13.58 -17.72 -32.35
CA GLU A 773 -14.90 -17.16 -32.69
C GLU A 773 -16.01 -17.87 -31.88
N ASP A 774 -16.97 -17.09 -31.38
CA ASP A 774 -18.11 -17.52 -30.52
C ASP A 774 -17.77 -18.12 -29.14
N GLN A 775 -16.49 -18.19 -28.75
CA GLN A 775 -16.11 -18.69 -27.43
C GLN A 775 -16.12 -17.61 -26.34
N LEU A 776 -17.13 -17.59 -25.48
CA LEU A 776 -17.17 -16.68 -24.32
C LEU A 776 -16.52 -17.32 -23.09
N ILE A 777 -15.50 -16.65 -22.53
CA ILE A 777 -14.88 -17.04 -21.26
C ILE A 777 -15.55 -16.25 -20.13
N PRO A 778 -16.17 -16.92 -19.14
CA PRO A 778 -16.82 -16.23 -18.05
C PRO A 778 -15.86 -15.33 -17.28
N ASN A 779 -16.34 -14.14 -16.94
CA ASN A 779 -15.55 -13.15 -16.22
C ASN A 779 -15.90 -13.15 -14.72
N LEU A 780 -14.88 -13.09 -13.86
CA LEU A 780 -15.00 -13.08 -12.41
C LEU A 780 -15.97 -12.01 -11.87
N TYR A 781 -16.01 -10.81 -12.48
CA TYR A 781 -16.92 -9.73 -12.04
C TYR A 781 -18.40 -10.16 -12.01
N ARG A 782 -18.85 -11.04 -12.91
CA ARG A 782 -20.25 -11.49 -12.97
C ARG A 782 -20.63 -12.42 -11.81
N TYR A 783 -19.64 -13.01 -11.15
CA TYR A 783 -19.82 -13.91 -10.00
C TYR A 783 -19.57 -13.22 -8.66
N ILE A 784 -19.33 -11.91 -8.67
CA ILE A 784 -19.15 -11.11 -7.46
C ILE A 784 -20.33 -10.14 -7.34
N GLN A 785 -21.08 -10.26 -6.25
CA GLN A 785 -22.17 -9.33 -5.95
C GLN A 785 -21.63 -7.90 -5.75
N PRO A 786 -22.22 -6.84 -6.30
CA PRO A 786 -21.83 -5.45 -6.01
C PRO A 786 -21.92 -5.08 -4.52
N TRP A 787 -21.23 -4.01 -4.09
CA TRP A 787 -21.27 -3.60 -2.68
C TRP A 787 -22.62 -2.99 -2.30
N GLU A 788 -23.21 -2.14 -3.15
CA GLU A 788 -24.52 -1.55 -2.91
C GLU A 788 -25.58 -2.62 -2.63
N SER A 789 -25.65 -3.64 -3.48
CA SER A 789 -26.63 -4.72 -3.32
C SER A 789 -26.33 -5.59 -2.10
N GLU A 790 -25.07 -5.81 -1.73
CA GLU A 790 -24.71 -6.51 -0.49
C GLU A 790 -25.09 -5.70 0.76
N PHE A 791 -24.95 -4.37 0.75
CA PHE A 791 -25.32 -3.53 1.88
C PHE A 791 -26.85 -3.45 2.07
N VAL A 792 -27.59 -3.29 0.97
CA VAL A 792 -29.06 -3.32 1.00
C VAL A 792 -29.58 -4.68 1.46
N ASP A 793 -29.01 -5.77 0.91
CA ASP A 793 -29.38 -7.13 1.33
C ASP A 793 -29.00 -7.38 2.79
N SER A 794 -27.88 -6.85 3.26
CA SER A 794 -27.45 -6.95 4.67
C SER A 794 -28.47 -6.34 5.64
N GLN A 795 -28.96 -5.13 5.35
CA GLN A 795 -29.98 -4.49 6.19
C GLN A 795 -31.25 -5.33 6.27
N ARG A 796 -31.72 -5.86 5.13
CA ARG A 796 -32.91 -6.72 5.05
C ARG A 796 -32.72 -8.02 5.84
N VAL A 797 -31.62 -8.72 5.60
CA VAL A 797 -31.32 -10.02 6.18
C VAL A 797 -31.12 -9.94 7.69
N TRP A 798 -30.44 -8.91 8.20
CA TRP A 798 -30.26 -8.74 9.64
C TRP A 798 -31.53 -8.28 10.36
N ALA A 799 -32.38 -7.48 9.71
CA ALA A 799 -33.70 -7.14 10.25
C ALA A 799 -34.62 -8.38 10.33
N GLU A 800 -34.63 -9.20 9.28
CA GLU A 800 -35.37 -10.46 9.26
C GLU A 800 -34.86 -11.44 10.32
N TYR A 801 -33.54 -11.60 10.45
CA TYR A 801 -32.94 -12.41 11.52
C TYR A 801 -33.36 -11.91 12.92
N ALA A 802 -33.40 -10.60 13.15
CA ALA A 802 -33.82 -10.04 14.43
C ALA A 802 -35.28 -10.38 14.75
N LEU A 803 -36.18 -10.33 13.76
CA LEU A 803 -37.59 -10.73 13.90
C LEU A 803 -37.72 -12.23 14.17
N LYS A 804 -37.10 -13.09 13.33
CA LYS A 804 -37.09 -14.55 13.51
C LYS A 804 -36.55 -14.94 14.90
N ARG A 805 -35.53 -14.21 15.40
CA ARG A 805 -34.97 -14.42 16.74
C ARG A 805 -35.94 -14.01 17.85
N GLN A 806 -36.65 -12.89 17.70
CA GLN A 806 -37.66 -12.47 18.68
C GLN A 806 -38.83 -13.47 18.72
N GLU A 807 -39.29 -13.94 17.57
CA GLU A 807 -40.35 -14.95 17.47
C GLU A 807 -39.94 -16.29 18.10
N ALA A 808 -38.73 -16.77 17.79
CA ALA A 808 -38.20 -17.99 18.41
C ALA A 808 -38.06 -17.84 19.92
N GLN A 809 -37.60 -16.68 20.42
CA GLN A 809 -37.54 -16.39 21.86
C GLN A 809 -38.93 -16.36 22.51
N ALA A 810 -39.93 -15.78 21.84
CA ALA A 810 -41.32 -15.78 22.32
C ALA A 810 -41.93 -17.19 22.36
N GLN A 811 -41.52 -18.07 21.45
CA GLN A 811 -41.91 -19.48 21.40
C GLN A 811 -41.04 -20.38 22.30
N ASN A 812 -40.04 -19.83 23.01
CA ASN A 812 -39.01 -20.58 23.73
C ASN A 812 -38.27 -21.63 22.87
N ALA A 813 -38.23 -21.41 21.56
CA ALA A 813 -37.50 -22.23 20.59
C ALA A 813 -36.09 -21.66 20.35
N ARG A 814 -35.19 -22.52 19.89
CA ARG A 814 -33.84 -22.13 19.47
C ARG A 814 -33.77 -22.17 17.95
N LEU A 815 -33.39 -21.06 17.33
CA LEU A 815 -33.08 -20.98 15.90
C LEU A 815 -32.05 -22.05 15.50
N THR A 816 -32.40 -22.81 14.48
CA THR A 816 -31.56 -23.84 13.88
C THR A 816 -30.99 -23.37 12.55
N LEU A 817 -30.17 -24.23 11.93
CA LEU A 817 -29.62 -23.99 10.60
C LEU A 817 -30.74 -23.87 9.54
N GLU A 818 -31.75 -24.75 9.63
CA GLU A 818 -32.82 -24.88 8.64
C GLU A 818 -33.65 -23.60 8.51
N ASP A 819 -33.84 -22.88 9.63
CA ASP A 819 -34.59 -21.61 9.68
C ASP A 819 -33.89 -20.45 8.94
N LEU A 820 -32.60 -20.60 8.64
CA LEU A 820 -31.71 -19.56 8.10
C LEU A 820 -31.02 -19.99 6.79
N GLU A 821 -31.42 -21.11 6.19
CA GLU A 821 -30.80 -21.63 4.97
C GLU A 821 -30.92 -20.65 3.78
N ASP A 822 -32.05 -19.92 3.73
CA ASP A 822 -32.34 -18.88 2.73
C ASP A 822 -31.34 -17.70 2.73
N SER A 823 -30.74 -17.46 3.89
CA SER A 823 -29.93 -16.28 4.21
C SER A 823 -28.53 -16.64 4.73
N TRP A 824 -28.16 -17.92 4.66
CA TRP A 824 -26.95 -18.50 5.26
C TRP A 824 -25.66 -17.74 4.92
N ASP A 825 -25.44 -17.54 3.62
CA ASP A 825 -24.26 -16.85 3.10
C ASP A 825 -24.49 -15.35 2.86
N ARG A 826 -25.57 -14.75 3.40
CA ARG A 826 -25.92 -13.33 3.20
C ARG A 826 -25.55 -12.47 4.41
N GLY A 827 -25.52 -11.16 4.17
CA GLY A 827 -25.26 -10.14 5.19
C GLY A 827 -23.79 -9.76 5.38
N THR A 828 -23.59 -8.56 5.92
CA THR A 828 -22.31 -8.05 6.43
C THR A 828 -22.50 -7.57 7.86
N PRO A 829 -22.05 -8.32 8.88
CA PRO A 829 -21.37 -9.63 8.83
C PRO A 829 -22.25 -10.76 8.25
N ARG A 830 -21.64 -11.89 7.83
CA ARG A 830 -22.36 -13.03 7.23
C ARG A 830 -23.08 -13.84 8.30
N ILE A 831 -24.34 -14.24 8.07
CA ILE A 831 -25.16 -14.96 9.07
C ILE A 831 -24.50 -16.25 9.56
N ASN A 832 -23.92 -17.04 8.65
CA ASN A 832 -23.24 -18.30 8.99
C ASN A 832 -22.16 -18.17 10.08
N THR A 833 -21.59 -16.97 10.30
CA THR A 833 -20.58 -16.72 11.33
C THR A 833 -21.12 -16.90 12.76
N LEU A 834 -22.44 -16.80 12.96
CA LEU A 834 -23.09 -17.08 14.25
C LEU A 834 -22.95 -18.55 14.70
N PHE A 835 -22.67 -19.44 13.76
CA PHE A 835 -22.57 -20.89 13.95
C PHE A 835 -21.12 -21.41 13.92
N GLN A 836 -20.12 -20.51 13.97
CA GLN A 836 -18.71 -20.91 14.08
C GLN A 836 -18.44 -21.70 15.36
N LYS A 837 -17.59 -22.73 15.26
CA LYS A 837 -17.17 -23.58 16.38
C LYS A 837 -16.56 -22.77 17.52
N ASP A 838 -15.69 -21.81 17.19
CA ASP A 838 -14.89 -21.04 18.16
C ASP A 838 -15.45 -19.65 18.48
N ARG A 839 -16.74 -19.40 18.20
CA ARG A 839 -17.38 -18.09 18.43
C ARG A 839 -17.23 -17.55 19.86
N HIS A 840 -17.17 -18.45 20.84
CA HIS A 840 -17.02 -18.12 22.26
C HIS A 840 -15.63 -17.61 22.62
N THR A 841 -14.63 -17.88 21.80
CA THR A 841 -13.26 -17.35 21.92
C THR A 841 -13.14 -16.08 21.07
N LEU A 842 -13.66 -16.09 19.84
CA LEU A 842 -13.64 -14.94 18.93
C LEU A 842 -14.37 -13.70 19.44
N ALA A 843 -15.35 -13.86 20.35
CA ALA A 843 -16.00 -12.74 21.03
C ALA A 843 -15.02 -11.82 21.80
N TYR A 844 -13.83 -12.33 22.15
CA TYR A 844 -12.77 -11.61 22.84
C TYR A 844 -11.69 -11.06 21.88
N ASP A 845 -11.73 -11.40 20.59
CA ASP A 845 -10.78 -10.91 19.58
C ASP A 845 -11.20 -9.51 19.14
N LYS A 846 -10.66 -8.49 19.81
CA LYS A 846 -10.88 -7.07 19.52
C LYS A 846 -9.65 -6.45 18.87
N GLY A 847 -9.85 -5.37 18.12
CA GLY A 847 -8.81 -4.67 17.37
C GLY A 847 -8.23 -5.50 16.21
N TRP A 848 -8.92 -6.55 15.77
CA TRP A 848 -8.35 -7.51 14.83
C TRP A 848 -8.14 -6.90 13.44
N ARG A 849 -8.95 -5.92 13.01
CA ARG A 849 -8.76 -5.27 11.70
C ARG A 849 -7.48 -4.45 11.64
N VAL A 850 -7.22 -3.61 12.64
CA VAL A 850 -5.98 -2.82 12.67
C VAL A 850 -4.75 -3.73 12.86
N ARG A 851 -4.90 -4.83 13.62
CA ARG A 851 -3.85 -5.85 13.74
C ARG A 851 -3.52 -6.47 12.38
N THR A 852 -4.53 -6.83 11.58
CA THR A 852 -4.29 -7.35 10.22
C THR A 852 -3.60 -6.33 9.30
N ASP A 853 -3.96 -5.05 9.40
CA ASP A 853 -3.29 -3.99 8.64
C ASP A 853 -1.83 -3.80 9.08
N PHE A 854 -1.52 -3.99 10.37
CA PHE A 854 -0.16 -3.85 10.91
C PHE A 854 0.73 -5.08 10.69
N LYS A 855 0.17 -6.25 10.31
CA LYS A 855 0.97 -7.44 9.98
C LYS A 855 1.99 -7.19 8.86
N GLN A 856 1.79 -6.17 8.01
CA GLN A 856 2.76 -5.76 6.98
C GLN A 856 4.14 -5.35 7.54
N TYR A 857 4.22 -4.95 8.81
CA TYR A 857 5.48 -4.58 9.50
C TYR A 857 6.15 -5.77 10.21
N LEU A 858 5.47 -6.93 10.25
CA LEU A 858 5.91 -8.14 10.94
C LEU A 858 6.31 -9.26 9.96
N LEU A 859 5.71 -9.27 8.76
CA LEU A 859 5.85 -10.36 7.81
C LEU A 859 6.39 -9.87 6.47
N CYS A 860 7.38 -10.58 5.94
CA CYS A 860 7.88 -10.39 4.57
C CYS A 860 6.97 -11.02 3.49
N TYR A 861 5.65 -11.15 3.75
CA TYR A 861 4.69 -11.77 2.83
C TYR A 861 3.50 -10.83 2.57
N TYR A 862 3.14 -10.69 1.30
CA TYR A 862 1.96 -9.94 0.83
C TYR A 862 1.17 -10.82 -0.13
#